data_AF-A0A8S2U752-F1
#
_entry.id   AF-A0A8S2U752-F1
#
_cell.length_a   1.000
_cell.length_b   1.000
_cell.length_c   1.000
_cell.angle_alpha   90.00
_cell.angle_beta   90.00
_cell.angle_gamma   90.00
#
_symmetry.space_group_name_H-M   'P 1'
#
loop_
_entity.id
_entity.type
_entity.pdbx_description
1 polymer ?
#
loop_
_entity_poly.entity_id
_entity_poly.type
_entity_poly.pdbx_seq_one_letter_code
_entity_poly.pdbx_strand_id
1 'polypeptide(L)'
;FCQRGQALIEKLLSINNDNNLEFLAYSLRLLPYLHVFTRGENAWTQRILEHLFRTITTERQMVSRSNPLQKQANCLIDLCLNYGHTIVIYFNDLFKVTQGLVRQQTSTEQQTKLAGWQWSILVECLAILLNHFESFEQKAIFINELVQPFAQILSKFDLHVNDLQSFIGYIGLKPTPDAISTSNQRLIFLSIHILCGLLRRITLPTDPTICSNGGYQETFDGIVFIRNPAAPIFIQLTHCLFKLLTYCHALHSPDSPLSKSSLSFLLTMTDADKAVYLQQQDNNDDVNILSTTQANSPILSTNDRRLHNRFSSFLDRLEILIGTYLTLKPDLYKLKDSLNIIGTTLFSSLEYIPDFRLRNIVRYCFLPFVRHCPMSTIMIPIFESLLPFMYTKLKDKWKIITARQSMKVTNGNVHESNDNIYQTQERCEEEVIEEQVTCYLTRDFIDVIKNLLIRQHNNSDNLGQLNNGNDIDETSMDEIMITADEQSRKPSGQTRYHQMPSDFALKFLQDSSIICQYCLLILFDGLSWPDTSSVTKMAQICQALVKHLSILINGNNDFLRQLYVYILCALKIHGDNEPIVCTLLSLATLMYDTFQQTSSNLFDSVHMEIPDVTNEQVNNYRDKMLRQVNGKPLSDKQKRDILKQLVQPLMGQNVAQMFKREPIALNNLPPLIRFSKRSFHPILQHHQQSNVDNEDDHGLVSLFQHADG
;
A
#
# COMPACT_ATOMS: atom_id res chain seq x y z
N PHE A 1 32.20 0.92 -27.46
CA PHE A 1 30.94 0.56 -26.77
C PHE A 1 29.83 1.59 -27.02
N CYS A 2 30.00 2.88 -26.65
CA CYS A 2 28.98 3.93 -26.90
C CYS A 2 28.52 4.02 -28.37
N GLN A 3 29.43 3.95 -29.34
CA GLN A 3 29.08 3.93 -30.77
C GLN A 3 28.15 2.76 -31.15
N ARG A 4 28.34 1.58 -30.55
CA ARG A 4 27.45 0.43 -30.78
C ARG A 4 26.06 0.67 -30.17
N GLY A 5 26.01 1.30 -28.99
CA GLY A 5 24.76 1.74 -28.36
C GLY A 5 24.02 2.78 -29.20
N GLN A 6 24.72 3.81 -29.68
CA GLN A 6 24.17 4.82 -30.58
C GLN A 6 23.67 4.20 -31.91
N ALA A 7 24.38 3.22 -32.47
CA ALA A 7 23.92 2.50 -33.65
C ALA A 7 22.62 1.69 -33.40
N LEU A 8 22.44 1.13 -32.20
CA LEU A 8 21.18 0.47 -31.82
C LEU A 8 20.04 1.48 -31.67
N ILE A 9 20.30 2.64 -31.06
CA ILE A 9 19.32 3.73 -30.95
C ILE A 9 18.91 4.18 -32.35
N GLU A 10 19.86 4.41 -33.26
CA GLU A 10 19.58 4.80 -34.64
C GLU A 10 18.68 3.78 -35.35
N LYS A 11 19.00 2.49 -35.22
CA LYS A 11 18.18 1.42 -35.78
C LYS A 11 16.75 1.47 -35.24
N LEU A 12 16.58 1.58 -33.92
CA LEU A 12 15.25 1.65 -33.30
C LEU A 12 14.45 2.87 -33.77
N LEU A 13 15.10 4.04 -33.87
CA LEU A 13 14.44 5.27 -34.32
C LEU A 13 14.12 5.27 -35.82
N SER A 14 14.90 4.55 -36.64
CA SER A 14 14.72 4.46 -38.09
C SER A 14 13.59 3.52 -38.53
N ILE A 15 13.20 2.59 -37.66
CA ILE A 15 12.10 1.65 -37.94
C ILE A 15 10.79 2.42 -37.86
N ASN A 16 10.27 2.83 -39.02
CA ASN A 16 9.01 3.55 -39.11
C ASN A 16 7.84 2.56 -39.11
N ASN A 17 7.38 2.17 -37.91
CA ASN A 17 6.30 1.20 -37.74
C ASN A 17 5.25 1.69 -36.72
N ASP A 18 4.71 2.88 -36.96
CA ASP A 18 3.79 3.60 -36.05
C ASP A 18 2.48 2.84 -35.75
N ASN A 19 2.17 1.79 -36.53
CA ASN A 19 0.98 0.95 -36.37
C ASN A 19 1.24 -0.35 -35.57
N ASN A 20 2.51 -0.76 -35.38
CA ASN A 20 2.83 -1.97 -34.63
C ASN A 20 2.99 -1.65 -33.14
N LEU A 21 1.97 -1.99 -32.36
CA LEU A 21 1.92 -1.72 -30.91
C LEU A 21 2.99 -2.46 -30.10
N GLU A 22 3.39 -3.66 -30.51
CA GLU A 22 4.45 -4.40 -29.82
C GLU A 22 5.80 -3.73 -30.05
N PHE A 23 6.11 -3.35 -31.29
CA PHE A 23 7.33 -2.62 -31.61
C PHE A 23 7.42 -1.32 -30.81
N LEU A 24 6.34 -0.54 -30.77
CA LEU A 24 6.27 0.70 -29.98
C LEU A 24 6.40 0.45 -28.47
N ALA A 25 5.89 -0.67 -27.96
CA ALA A 25 6.09 -1.05 -26.57
C ALA A 25 7.56 -1.41 -26.28
N TYR A 26 8.22 -2.10 -27.21
CA TYR A 26 9.66 -2.35 -27.12
C TYR A 26 10.49 -1.08 -27.21
N SER A 27 10.10 -0.11 -28.06
CA SER A 27 10.82 1.17 -28.15
C SER A 27 10.65 1.98 -26.85
N LEU A 28 9.45 2.02 -26.28
CA LEU A 28 9.17 2.61 -24.95
C LEU A 28 10.03 1.99 -23.86
N ARG A 29 10.26 0.67 -23.91
CA ARG A 29 11.11 -0.02 -22.94
C ARG A 29 12.59 0.26 -23.18
N LEU A 30 13.08 0.03 -24.40
CA LEU A 30 14.52 -0.02 -24.69
C LEU A 30 15.19 1.35 -24.77
N LEU A 31 14.55 2.35 -25.37
CA LEU A 31 15.17 3.66 -25.58
C LEU A 31 15.55 4.36 -24.26
N PRO A 32 14.73 4.33 -23.18
CA PRO A 32 15.14 4.80 -21.86
C PRO A 32 16.42 4.16 -21.32
N TYR A 33 16.57 2.84 -21.45
CA TYR A 33 17.78 2.14 -20.98
C TYR A 33 18.99 2.44 -21.87
N LEU A 34 18.79 2.58 -23.18
CA LEU A 34 19.86 2.92 -24.11
C LEU A 34 20.29 4.39 -24.02
N HIS A 35 19.50 5.26 -23.38
CA HIS A 35 19.82 6.69 -23.24
C HIS A 35 21.21 6.93 -22.63
N VAL A 36 21.71 6.04 -21.77
CA VAL A 36 23.07 6.13 -21.21
C VAL A 36 24.16 6.25 -22.30
N PHE A 37 23.92 5.68 -23.48
CA PHE A 37 24.88 5.70 -24.60
C PHE A 37 24.93 7.02 -25.37
N THR A 38 23.96 7.91 -25.17
CA THR A 38 23.96 9.24 -25.79
C THR A 38 24.96 10.19 -25.15
N ARG A 39 25.45 9.87 -23.93
CA ARG A 39 26.33 10.74 -23.13
C ARG A 39 25.74 12.15 -22.89
N GLY A 40 24.41 12.28 -22.97
CA GLY A 40 23.73 13.57 -22.82
C GLY A 40 23.82 14.47 -24.05
N GLU A 41 24.20 13.94 -25.22
CA GLU A 41 24.18 14.70 -26.47
C GLU A 41 22.75 15.10 -26.86
N ASN A 42 22.50 16.41 -26.90
CA ASN A 42 21.19 17.01 -27.18
C ASN A 42 20.51 16.44 -28.44
N ALA A 43 21.25 16.23 -29.52
CA ALA A 43 20.67 15.72 -30.76
C ALA A 43 20.03 14.33 -30.60
N TRP A 44 20.66 13.44 -29.81
CA TRP A 44 20.10 12.12 -29.53
C TRP A 44 18.93 12.22 -28.55
N THR A 45 19.07 12.99 -27.48
CA THR A 45 18.01 13.18 -26.49
C THR A 45 16.74 13.72 -27.14
N GLN A 46 16.85 14.72 -28.02
CA GLN A 46 15.71 15.27 -28.78
C GLN A 46 15.01 14.20 -29.60
N ARG A 47 15.75 13.42 -30.41
CA ARG A 47 15.16 12.39 -31.28
C ARG A 47 14.49 11.27 -30.50
N ILE A 48 15.08 10.87 -29.37
CA ILE A 48 14.49 9.87 -28.47
C ILE A 48 13.19 10.41 -27.88
N LEU A 49 13.21 11.63 -27.32
CA LEU A 49 12.02 12.24 -26.71
C LEU A 49 10.91 12.43 -27.74
N GLU A 50 11.22 12.90 -28.94
CA GLU A 50 10.23 13.06 -30.02
C GLU A 50 9.54 11.73 -30.34
N HIS A 51 10.30 10.66 -30.52
CA HIS A 51 9.74 9.33 -30.78
C HIS A 51 8.87 8.83 -29.62
N LEU A 52 9.34 8.94 -28.38
CA LEU A 52 8.63 8.44 -27.20
C LEU A 52 7.36 9.24 -26.92
N PHE A 53 7.41 10.58 -26.96
CA PHE A 53 6.24 11.42 -26.75
C PHE A 53 5.23 11.24 -27.88
N ARG A 54 5.67 11.19 -29.16
CA ARG A 54 4.78 10.87 -30.29
C ARG A 54 4.10 9.51 -30.08
N THR A 55 4.83 8.51 -29.61
CA THR A 55 4.27 7.19 -29.29
C THR A 55 3.14 7.28 -28.27
N ILE A 56 3.27 8.13 -27.24
CA ILE A 56 2.24 8.27 -26.20
C ILE A 56 1.11 9.21 -26.63
N THR A 57 1.36 10.27 -27.39
CA THR A 57 0.35 11.29 -27.74
C THR A 57 -0.48 10.94 -28.97
N THR A 58 -0.11 9.93 -29.75
CA THR A 58 -0.90 9.50 -30.91
C THR A 58 -2.11 8.65 -30.49
N GLU A 59 -3.30 9.04 -30.95
CA GLU A 59 -4.52 8.26 -30.81
C GLU A 59 -4.46 6.99 -31.64
N ARG A 60 -4.69 5.83 -31.02
CA ARG A 60 -4.69 4.53 -31.70
C ARG A 60 -5.94 3.75 -31.34
N GLN A 61 -6.56 3.14 -32.35
CA GLN A 61 -7.67 2.21 -32.14
C GLN A 61 -7.12 0.87 -31.67
N MET A 62 -7.62 0.38 -30.54
CA MET A 62 -7.19 -0.90 -29.97
C MET A 62 -8.15 -2.02 -30.34
N VAL A 63 -7.61 -3.07 -30.96
CA VAL A 63 -8.32 -4.33 -31.25
C VAL A 63 -8.10 -5.37 -30.14
N SER A 64 -6.94 -5.33 -29.47
CA SER A 64 -6.56 -6.27 -28.40
C SER A 64 -7.11 -5.87 -27.02
N ARG A 65 -7.34 -6.88 -26.16
CA ARG A 65 -7.75 -6.68 -24.75
C ARG A 65 -6.63 -6.11 -23.87
N SER A 66 -5.35 -6.31 -24.21
CA SER A 66 -4.20 -5.79 -23.45
C SER A 66 -3.43 -4.76 -24.28
N ASN A 67 -3.15 -3.60 -23.68
CA ASN A 67 -2.38 -2.54 -24.32
C ASN A 67 -0.90 -2.69 -23.95
N PRO A 68 -0.03 -3.17 -24.86
CA PRO A 68 1.38 -3.38 -24.55
C PRO A 68 2.10 -2.06 -24.24
N LEU A 69 1.63 -0.93 -24.80
CA LEU A 69 2.18 0.40 -24.50
C LEU A 69 1.97 0.74 -23.02
N GLN A 70 0.78 0.47 -22.48
CA GLN A 70 0.47 0.77 -21.07
C GLN A 70 1.42 0.03 -20.12
N LYS A 71 1.79 -1.22 -20.43
CA LYS A 71 2.72 -2.01 -19.62
C LYS A 71 4.14 -1.44 -19.59
N GLN A 72 4.55 -0.73 -20.64
CA GLN A 72 5.92 -0.23 -20.81
C GLN A 72 6.06 1.28 -20.62
N ALA A 73 4.95 2.03 -20.58
CA ALA A 73 5.00 3.47 -20.62
C ALA A 73 5.61 4.11 -19.34
N ASN A 74 5.65 3.39 -18.21
CA ASN A 74 6.39 3.82 -17.02
C ASN A 74 7.90 3.99 -17.29
N CYS A 75 8.47 3.32 -18.29
CA CYS A 75 9.88 3.51 -18.66
C CYS A 75 10.18 4.96 -19.11
N LEU A 76 9.18 5.72 -19.59
CA LEU A 76 9.35 7.14 -19.87
C LEU A 76 9.49 7.98 -18.57
N ILE A 77 8.79 7.59 -17.51
CA ILE A 77 8.94 8.20 -16.18
C ILE A 77 10.35 7.92 -15.67
N ASP A 78 10.83 6.68 -15.80
CA ASP A 78 12.20 6.29 -15.42
C ASP A 78 13.27 7.09 -16.19
N LEU A 79 13.04 7.36 -17.47
CA LEU A 79 13.91 8.23 -18.27
C LEU A 79 13.99 9.64 -17.66
N CYS A 80 12.85 10.22 -17.29
CA CYS A 80 12.79 11.55 -16.69
C CYS A 80 13.41 11.59 -15.28
N LEU A 81 13.21 10.56 -14.46
CA LEU A 81 13.81 10.46 -13.13
C LEU A 81 15.35 10.36 -13.20
N ASN A 82 15.87 9.52 -14.10
CA ASN A 82 17.30 9.26 -14.18
C ASN A 82 18.08 10.35 -14.95
N TYR A 83 17.46 10.97 -15.96
CA TYR A 83 18.13 11.91 -16.87
C TYR A 83 17.46 13.29 -16.93
N GLY A 84 16.63 13.64 -15.95
CA GLY A 84 15.85 14.88 -15.94
C GLY A 84 16.69 16.15 -16.10
N HIS A 85 17.91 16.20 -15.54
CA HIS A 85 18.84 17.33 -15.69
C HIS A 85 19.25 17.59 -17.16
N THR A 86 19.32 16.55 -18.00
CA THR A 86 19.60 16.68 -19.44
C THR A 86 18.32 17.03 -20.21
N ILE A 87 17.19 16.47 -19.80
CA ILE A 87 15.92 16.58 -20.51
C ILE A 87 15.23 17.94 -20.26
N VAL A 88 15.49 18.58 -19.12
CA VAL A 88 14.79 19.82 -18.70
C VAL A 88 14.89 20.95 -19.73
N ILE A 89 15.92 20.97 -20.59
CA ILE A 89 16.05 21.96 -21.67
C ILE A 89 14.87 21.90 -22.66
N TYR A 90 14.25 20.73 -22.82
CA TYR A 90 13.07 20.51 -23.68
C TYR A 90 11.75 20.75 -22.95
N PHE A 91 11.78 21.13 -21.66
CA PHE A 91 10.59 21.28 -20.83
C PHE A 91 9.53 22.17 -21.50
N ASN A 92 9.91 23.34 -21.99
CA ASN A 92 8.97 24.29 -22.58
C ASN A 92 8.23 23.73 -23.82
N ASP A 93 8.92 22.92 -24.63
CA ASP A 93 8.31 22.32 -25.83
C ASP A 93 7.34 21.20 -25.44
N LEU A 94 7.77 20.32 -24.53
CA LEU A 94 6.92 19.27 -23.99
C LEU A 94 5.69 19.85 -23.29
N PHE A 95 5.89 20.91 -22.50
CA PHE A 95 4.84 21.62 -21.78
C PHE A 95 3.82 22.24 -22.74
N LYS A 96 4.27 22.90 -23.82
CA LYS A 96 3.37 23.46 -24.85
C LYS A 96 2.55 22.37 -25.55
N VAL A 97 3.16 21.24 -25.89
CA VAL A 97 2.46 20.10 -26.50
C VAL A 97 1.37 19.59 -25.55
N THR A 98 1.71 19.37 -24.28
CA THR A 98 0.73 18.90 -23.29
C THR A 98 -0.37 19.93 -23.04
N GLN A 99 -0.05 21.23 -22.95
CA GLN A 99 -1.07 22.29 -22.83
C GLN A 99 -2.02 22.32 -24.05
N GLY A 100 -1.48 22.15 -25.26
CA GLY A 100 -2.29 22.05 -26.47
C GLY A 100 -3.28 20.91 -26.40
N LEU A 101 -2.82 19.73 -25.98
CA LEU A 101 -3.67 18.56 -25.75
C LEU A 101 -4.72 18.84 -24.65
N VAL A 102 -4.33 19.46 -23.53
CA VAL A 102 -5.27 19.76 -22.43
C VAL A 102 -6.40 20.66 -22.93
N ARG A 103 -6.06 21.72 -23.68
CA ARG A 103 -7.05 22.64 -24.25
C ARG A 103 -8.03 21.92 -25.18
N GLN A 104 -7.54 21.02 -26.03
CA GLN A 104 -8.39 20.18 -26.89
C GLN A 104 -9.29 19.29 -26.03
N GLN A 105 -8.73 18.57 -25.06
CA GLN A 105 -9.47 17.67 -24.18
C GLN A 105 -10.59 18.34 -23.39
N THR A 106 -10.38 19.59 -22.95
CA THR A 106 -11.36 20.36 -22.19
C THR A 106 -12.37 21.13 -23.07
N SER A 107 -12.15 21.18 -24.38
CA SER A 107 -13.04 21.84 -25.33
C SER A 107 -14.28 21.00 -25.65
N THR A 108 -15.38 21.67 -25.97
CA THR A 108 -16.65 21.04 -26.39
C THR A 108 -16.63 20.57 -27.85
N GLU A 109 -15.74 21.09 -28.69
CA GLU A 109 -15.79 20.87 -30.16
C GLU A 109 -14.82 19.77 -30.64
N GLN A 110 -13.65 19.61 -30.00
CA GLN A 110 -12.60 18.68 -30.43
C GLN A 110 -11.95 17.98 -29.23
N GLN A 111 -12.55 16.89 -28.76
CA GLN A 111 -11.98 16.09 -27.67
C GLN A 111 -10.99 15.06 -28.20
N THR A 112 -9.75 15.12 -27.71
CA THR A 112 -8.80 14.03 -27.91
C THR A 112 -9.30 12.73 -27.27
N LYS A 113 -8.95 11.57 -27.82
CA LYS A 113 -9.31 10.23 -27.31
C LYS A 113 -8.11 9.50 -26.71
N LEU A 114 -7.28 10.24 -25.98
CA LEU A 114 -6.24 9.63 -25.15
C LEU A 114 -6.85 8.95 -23.92
N ALA A 115 -6.29 7.81 -23.55
CA ALA A 115 -6.63 7.06 -22.34
C ALA A 115 -6.08 7.76 -21.08
N GLY A 116 -6.71 7.53 -19.93
CA GLY A 116 -6.31 8.17 -18.66
C GLY A 116 -4.85 7.89 -18.26
N TRP A 117 -4.32 6.69 -18.57
CA TRP A 117 -2.92 6.36 -18.29
C TRP A 117 -1.93 7.19 -19.14
N GLN A 118 -2.27 7.49 -20.40
CA GLN A 118 -1.42 8.35 -21.27
C GLN A 118 -1.31 9.74 -20.67
N TRP A 119 -2.44 10.28 -20.22
CA TRP A 119 -2.50 11.56 -19.52
C TRP A 119 -1.69 11.58 -18.23
N SER A 120 -1.81 10.54 -17.41
CA SER A 120 -1.02 10.39 -16.18
C SER A 120 0.47 10.47 -16.47
N ILE A 121 0.96 9.70 -17.46
CA ILE A 121 2.39 9.64 -17.78
C ILE A 121 2.91 10.96 -18.31
N LEU A 122 2.17 11.63 -19.21
CA LEU A 122 2.58 12.93 -19.75
C LEU A 122 2.75 13.97 -18.63
N VAL A 123 1.77 14.04 -17.74
CA VAL A 123 1.79 15.04 -16.65
C VAL A 123 2.77 14.66 -15.55
N GLU A 124 2.95 13.37 -15.24
CA GLU A 124 3.97 12.89 -14.32
C GLU A 124 5.39 13.20 -14.83
N CYS A 125 5.66 13.01 -16.12
CA CYS A 125 6.95 13.38 -16.71
C CYS A 125 7.21 14.88 -16.59
N LEU A 126 6.21 15.72 -16.91
CA LEU A 126 6.34 17.17 -16.75
C LEU A 126 6.55 17.57 -15.28
N ALA A 127 5.86 16.93 -14.35
CA ALA A 127 6.02 17.17 -12.92
C ALA A 127 7.43 16.82 -12.42
N ILE A 128 8.00 15.71 -12.89
CA ILE A 128 9.39 15.33 -12.59
C ILE A 128 10.37 16.37 -13.14
N LEU A 129 10.19 16.79 -14.40
CA LEU A 129 11.04 17.81 -15.01
C LEU A 129 10.91 19.17 -14.31
N LEU A 130 9.71 19.53 -13.85
CA LEU A 130 9.46 20.73 -13.04
C LEU A 130 10.30 20.77 -11.77
N ASN A 131 10.65 19.61 -11.18
CA ASN A 131 11.43 19.58 -9.95
C ASN A 131 12.85 20.15 -10.12
N HIS A 132 13.38 20.18 -11.35
CA HIS A 132 14.71 20.74 -11.65
C HIS A 132 14.77 22.28 -11.66
N PHE A 133 13.62 22.97 -11.64
CA PHE A 133 13.63 24.44 -11.48
C PHE A 133 13.97 24.80 -10.03
N GLU A 134 14.68 25.91 -9.82
CA GLU A 134 15.07 26.34 -8.47
C GLU A 134 14.12 27.39 -7.88
N SER A 135 13.32 28.08 -8.69
CA SER A 135 12.40 29.12 -8.21
C SER A 135 11.04 28.55 -7.83
N PHE A 136 10.56 28.82 -6.61
CA PHE A 136 9.21 28.49 -6.17
C PHE A 136 8.15 29.13 -7.07
N GLU A 137 8.30 30.42 -7.38
CA GLU A 137 7.33 31.20 -8.15
C GLU A 137 7.19 30.65 -9.58
N GLN A 138 8.30 30.36 -10.24
CA GLN A 138 8.28 29.79 -11.60
C GLN A 138 7.56 28.44 -11.63
N LYS A 139 7.85 27.54 -10.68
CA LYS A 139 7.13 26.25 -10.58
C LYS A 139 5.65 26.45 -10.35
N ALA A 140 5.28 27.34 -9.42
CA ALA A 140 3.88 27.61 -9.09
C ALA A 140 3.09 28.10 -10.31
N ILE A 141 3.69 28.93 -11.17
CA ILE A 141 3.06 29.40 -12.42
C ILE A 141 2.79 28.22 -13.37
N PHE A 142 3.79 27.40 -13.67
CA PHE A 142 3.62 26.26 -14.58
C PHE A 142 2.61 25.23 -14.06
N ILE A 143 2.65 24.96 -12.75
CA ILE A 143 1.68 24.05 -12.10
C ILE A 143 0.28 24.64 -12.21
N ASN A 144 0.11 25.93 -11.93
CA ASN A 144 -1.17 26.61 -12.05
C ASN A 144 -1.72 26.49 -13.47
N GLU A 145 -0.94 26.78 -14.51
CA GLU A 145 -1.39 26.68 -15.89
C GLU A 145 -1.85 25.26 -16.30
N LEU A 146 -1.22 24.21 -15.77
CA LEU A 146 -1.66 22.82 -16.00
C LEU A 146 -2.92 22.45 -15.22
N VAL A 147 -3.07 22.94 -14.00
CA VAL A 147 -4.18 22.59 -13.09
C VAL A 147 -5.45 23.36 -13.43
N GLN A 148 -5.35 24.62 -13.84
CA GLN A 148 -6.48 25.54 -14.03
C GLN A 148 -7.63 24.99 -14.91
N PRO A 149 -7.39 24.35 -16.06
CA PRO A 149 -8.48 23.78 -16.87
C PRO A 149 -9.28 22.71 -16.12
N PHE A 150 -8.63 21.90 -15.29
CA PHE A 150 -9.27 20.87 -14.47
C PHE A 150 -9.92 21.45 -13.22
N ALA A 151 -9.31 22.51 -12.64
CA ALA A 151 -9.93 23.29 -11.58
C ALA A 151 -11.29 23.83 -12.00
N GLN A 152 -11.41 24.39 -13.21
CA GLN A 152 -12.67 24.88 -13.75
C GLN A 152 -13.74 23.78 -13.91
N ILE A 153 -13.34 22.56 -14.27
CA ILE A 153 -14.24 21.40 -14.35
C ILE A 153 -14.76 21.06 -12.94
N LEU A 154 -13.88 21.01 -11.94
CA LEU A 154 -14.24 20.73 -10.56
C LEU A 154 -15.10 21.84 -9.94
N SER A 155 -14.86 23.11 -10.27
CA SER A 155 -15.71 24.22 -9.84
C SER A 155 -17.11 24.14 -10.46
N LYS A 156 -17.24 23.76 -11.74
CA LYS A 156 -18.55 23.51 -12.37
C LYS A 156 -19.29 22.38 -11.67
N PHE A 157 -18.60 21.30 -11.33
CA PHE A 157 -19.16 20.21 -10.54
C PHE A 157 -19.70 20.73 -9.20
N ASP A 158 -18.89 21.51 -8.47
CA ASP A 158 -19.26 22.02 -7.15
C ASP A 158 -20.51 22.92 -7.18
N LEU A 159 -20.66 23.73 -8.24
CA LEU A 159 -21.82 24.59 -8.45
C LEU A 159 -23.11 23.83 -8.79
N HIS A 160 -23.01 22.72 -9.53
CA HIS A 160 -24.18 22.00 -10.04
C HIS A 160 -24.65 20.84 -9.16
N VAL A 161 -23.77 20.32 -8.30
CA VAL A 161 -24.06 19.19 -7.42
C VAL A 161 -24.25 19.69 -6.00
N ASN A 162 -25.44 19.52 -5.43
CA ASN A 162 -25.75 19.97 -4.07
C ASN A 162 -26.14 18.83 -3.12
N ASP A 163 -26.48 17.67 -3.68
CA ASP A 163 -26.90 16.48 -2.94
C ASP A 163 -26.45 15.20 -3.65
N LEU A 164 -26.68 14.04 -3.02
CA LEU A 164 -26.28 12.75 -3.57
C LEU A 164 -27.03 12.40 -4.88
N GLN A 165 -28.28 12.87 -5.04
CA GLN A 165 -29.09 12.61 -6.23
C GLN A 165 -28.58 13.38 -7.45
N SER A 166 -28.33 14.67 -7.28
CA SER A 166 -27.70 15.52 -8.29
C SER A 166 -26.30 15.03 -8.63
N PHE A 167 -25.55 14.49 -7.68
CA PHE A 167 -24.26 13.84 -7.94
C PHE A 167 -24.39 12.64 -8.89
N ILE A 168 -25.27 11.69 -8.57
CA ILE A 168 -25.56 10.50 -9.39
C ILE A 168 -26.04 10.91 -10.78
N GLY A 169 -26.91 11.90 -10.88
CA GLY A 169 -27.40 12.44 -12.16
C GLY A 169 -26.32 13.14 -12.98
N TYR A 170 -25.47 13.94 -12.33
CA TYR A 170 -24.40 14.71 -12.97
C TYR A 170 -23.32 13.81 -13.59
N ILE A 171 -22.90 12.76 -12.88
CA ILE A 171 -21.92 11.77 -13.35
C ILE A 171 -22.60 10.68 -14.22
N GLY A 172 -23.94 10.60 -14.20
CA GLY A 172 -24.65 9.60 -14.99
C GLY A 172 -24.46 8.19 -14.47
N LEU A 173 -24.42 8.01 -13.15
CA LEU A 173 -24.47 6.69 -12.50
C LEU A 173 -25.92 6.17 -12.48
N LYS A 174 -26.56 6.18 -13.66
CA LYS A 174 -27.94 5.73 -13.90
C LYS A 174 -27.96 4.79 -15.13
N PRO A 175 -28.92 3.86 -15.24
CA PRO A 175 -28.96 2.87 -16.32
C PRO A 175 -28.92 3.48 -17.74
N THR A 176 -29.53 4.65 -17.92
CA THR A 176 -29.54 5.40 -19.17
C THR A 176 -28.94 6.79 -18.96
N PRO A 177 -27.61 6.93 -19.02
CA PRO A 177 -26.95 8.22 -18.85
C PRO A 177 -27.12 9.07 -20.11
N ASP A 178 -27.34 10.37 -19.91
CA ASP A 178 -27.37 11.33 -21.02
C ASP A 178 -25.94 11.58 -21.54
N ALA A 179 -25.82 12.05 -22.78
CA ALA A 179 -24.50 12.34 -23.38
C ALA A 179 -23.69 13.35 -22.56
N ILE A 180 -24.37 14.34 -21.97
CA ILE A 180 -23.76 15.35 -21.09
C ILE A 180 -23.20 14.69 -19.83
N SER A 181 -23.98 13.84 -19.14
CA SER A 181 -23.52 13.15 -17.93
C SER A 181 -22.34 12.23 -18.20
N THR A 182 -22.34 11.54 -19.35
CA THR A 182 -21.22 10.69 -19.79
C THR A 182 -19.96 11.51 -20.03
N SER A 183 -20.10 12.71 -20.62
CA SER A 183 -19.00 13.65 -20.80
C SER A 183 -18.47 14.16 -19.46
N ASN A 184 -19.36 14.58 -18.56
CA ASN A 184 -19.02 15.03 -17.20
C ASN A 184 -18.27 13.97 -16.42
N GLN A 185 -18.74 12.71 -16.44
CA GLN A 185 -18.07 11.58 -15.82
C GLN A 185 -16.65 11.42 -16.34
N ARG A 186 -16.50 11.40 -17.67
CA ARG A 186 -15.19 11.26 -18.31
C ARG A 186 -14.24 12.38 -17.87
N LEU A 187 -14.72 13.62 -17.88
CA LEU A 187 -13.92 14.79 -17.52
C LEU A 187 -13.54 14.82 -16.04
N ILE A 188 -14.46 14.50 -15.12
CA ILE A 188 -14.15 14.40 -13.69
C ILE A 188 -13.14 13.29 -13.44
N PHE A 189 -13.38 12.08 -13.98
CA PHE A 189 -12.49 10.94 -13.74
C PHE A 189 -11.09 11.22 -14.27
N LEU A 190 -11.01 11.85 -15.44
CA LEU A 190 -9.74 12.27 -16.03
C LEU A 190 -9.06 13.37 -15.21
N SER A 191 -9.81 14.36 -14.73
CA SER A 191 -9.28 15.45 -13.90
C SER A 191 -8.62 14.89 -12.65
N ILE A 192 -9.27 13.96 -11.95
CA ILE A 192 -8.70 13.35 -10.74
C ILE A 192 -7.44 12.52 -11.06
N HIS A 193 -7.43 11.77 -12.16
CA HIS A 193 -6.22 11.04 -12.58
C HIS A 193 -5.04 11.98 -12.83
N ILE A 194 -5.27 13.06 -13.57
CA ILE A 194 -4.22 14.03 -13.94
C ILE A 194 -3.71 14.78 -12.70
N LEU A 195 -4.62 15.29 -11.88
CA LEU A 195 -4.28 16.01 -10.65
C LEU A 195 -3.51 15.12 -9.67
N CYS A 196 -3.93 13.85 -9.54
CA CYS A 196 -3.23 12.86 -8.73
C CYS A 196 -1.79 12.63 -9.24
N GLY A 197 -1.63 12.37 -10.55
CA GLY A 197 -0.31 12.15 -11.15
C GLY A 197 0.61 13.35 -10.98
N LEU A 198 0.10 14.56 -11.24
CA LEU A 198 0.84 15.80 -11.07
C LEU A 198 1.32 16.00 -9.64
N LEU A 199 0.39 15.99 -8.68
CA LEU A 199 0.70 16.36 -7.29
C LEU A 199 1.69 15.39 -6.65
N ARG A 200 1.53 14.08 -6.92
CA ARG A 200 2.38 13.02 -6.37
C ARG A 200 3.84 13.13 -6.80
N ARG A 201 4.11 13.72 -7.96
CA ARG A 201 5.46 13.84 -8.53
C ARG A 201 6.16 15.14 -8.19
N ILE A 202 5.46 16.14 -7.63
CA ILE A 202 6.08 17.40 -7.24
C ILE A 202 6.83 17.18 -5.94
N THR A 203 8.16 17.27 -6.01
CA THR A 203 9.04 17.08 -4.86
C THR A 203 9.50 18.42 -4.30
N LEU A 204 9.66 18.46 -2.98
CA LEU A 204 10.24 19.61 -2.30
C LEU A 204 11.78 19.58 -2.43
N PRO A 205 12.46 20.73 -2.58
CA PRO A 205 13.91 20.78 -2.58
C PRO A 205 14.48 20.25 -1.25
N THR A 206 15.62 19.55 -1.33
CA THR A 206 16.35 19.03 -0.17
C THR A 206 17.57 19.87 0.21
N ASP A 207 18.09 20.66 -0.73
CA ASP A 207 19.23 21.56 -0.50
C ASP A 207 18.77 22.84 0.24
N PRO A 208 19.33 23.13 1.44
CA PRO A 208 18.95 24.31 2.21
C PRO A 208 19.23 25.63 1.47
N THR A 209 20.23 25.68 0.60
CA THR A 209 20.55 26.87 -0.19
C THR A 209 19.47 27.17 -1.22
N ILE A 210 18.99 26.14 -1.92
CA ILE A 210 17.86 26.24 -2.87
C ILE A 210 16.57 26.59 -2.11
N CYS A 211 16.33 26.01 -0.94
CA CYS A 211 15.15 26.35 -0.15
C CYS A 211 15.11 27.84 0.23
N SER A 212 16.24 28.40 0.64
CA SER A 212 16.35 29.80 1.06
C SER A 212 16.32 30.76 -0.14
N ASN A 213 17.18 30.55 -1.13
CA ASN A 213 17.29 31.43 -2.30
C ASN A 213 16.08 31.30 -3.26
N GLY A 214 15.51 30.11 -3.36
CA GLY A 214 14.37 29.80 -4.23
C GLY A 214 13.01 30.18 -3.68
N GLY A 215 12.94 30.72 -2.46
CA GLY A 215 11.70 31.20 -1.84
C GLY A 215 10.75 30.12 -1.32
N TYR A 216 11.26 28.94 -0.94
CA TYR A 216 10.42 27.83 -0.42
C TYR A 216 10.18 27.90 1.08
N GLN A 217 11.00 28.63 1.83
CA GLN A 217 10.91 28.67 3.29
C GLN A 217 9.82 29.63 3.75
N GLU A 218 8.98 29.15 4.67
CA GLU A 218 7.99 29.98 5.36
C GLU A 218 7.87 29.54 6.82
N THR A 219 7.72 30.50 7.73
CA THR A 219 7.55 30.21 9.16
C THR A 219 6.06 30.18 9.52
N PHE A 220 5.62 29.13 10.18
CA PHE A 220 4.26 29.00 10.72
C PHE A 220 4.33 28.45 12.15
N ASP A 221 3.71 29.15 13.09
CA ASP A 221 3.69 28.81 14.52
C ASP A 221 5.11 28.57 15.12
N GLY A 222 6.07 29.40 14.73
CA GLY A 222 7.48 29.29 15.16
C GLY A 222 8.28 28.17 14.48
N ILE A 223 7.66 27.35 13.64
CA ILE A 223 8.31 26.26 12.90
C ILE A 223 8.52 26.68 11.45
N VAL A 224 9.75 26.50 10.94
CA VAL A 224 10.07 26.74 9.53
C VAL A 224 9.65 25.53 8.69
N PHE A 225 8.78 25.76 7.71
CA PHE A 225 8.34 24.76 6.75
C PHE A 225 8.88 25.08 5.35
N ILE A 226 9.07 24.01 4.57
CA ILE A 226 9.31 24.10 3.13
C ILE A 226 7.95 23.99 2.45
N ARG A 227 7.51 25.06 1.80
CA ARG A 227 6.22 25.12 1.11
C ARG A 227 6.26 24.34 -0.19
N ASN A 228 5.12 23.75 -0.55
CA ASN A 228 4.97 23.08 -1.84
C ASN A 228 4.47 24.08 -2.90
N PRO A 229 5.13 24.19 -4.08
CA PRO A 229 4.70 25.11 -5.14
C PRO A 229 3.33 24.75 -5.75
N ALA A 230 2.84 23.53 -5.55
CA ALA A 230 1.49 23.14 -5.92
C ALA A 230 0.42 23.65 -4.94
N ALA A 231 0.80 23.94 -3.69
CA ALA A 231 -0.17 24.30 -2.65
C ALA A 231 -1.10 25.46 -3.04
N PRO A 232 -0.65 26.59 -3.61
CA PRO A 232 -1.53 27.73 -3.88
C PRO A 232 -2.76 27.41 -4.72
N ILE A 233 -2.61 26.57 -5.76
CA ILE A 233 -3.74 26.19 -6.63
C ILE A 233 -4.53 25.01 -6.04
N PHE A 234 -3.87 24.02 -5.45
CA PHE A 234 -4.58 22.87 -4.88
C PHE A 234 -5.41 23.25 -3.66
N ILE A 235 -4.95 24.18 -2.82
CA ILE A 235 -5.72 24.67 -1.67
C ILE A 235 -7.06 25.29 -2.11
N GLN A 236 -7.12 25.93 -3.29
CA GLN A 236 -8.37 26.46 -3.83
C GLN A 236 -9.38 25.36 -4.19
N LEU A 237 -8.91 24.13 -4.42
CA LEU A 237 -9.73 22.97 -4.75
C LEU A 237 -10.24 22.20 -3.53
N THR A 238 -9.91 22.63 -2.30
CA THR A 238 -10.27 21.94 -1.05
C THR A 238 -11.74 21.52 -1.05
N HIS A 239 -12.65 22.48 -1.21
CA HIS A 239 -14.09 22.22 -1.10
C HIS A 239 -14.56 21.20 -2.14
N CYS A 240 -14.14 21.37 -3.40
CA CYS A 240 -14.52 20.49 -4.50
C CYS A 240 -14.04 19.04 -4.29
N LEU A 241 -12.78 18.86 -3.88
CA LEU A 241 -12.18 17.53 -3.70
C LEU A 241 -12.80 16.77 -2.52
N PHE A 242 -12.99 17.44 -1.38
CA PHE A 242 -13.59 16.80 -0.20
C PHE A 242 -15.09 16.59 -0.34
N LYS A 243 -15.81 17.46 -1.08
CA LYS A 243 -17.21 17.22 -1.45
C LYS A 243 -17.36 16.00 -2.36
N LEU A 244 -16.48 15.86 -3.35
CA LEU A 244 -16.43 14.69 -4.22
C LEU A 244 -16.19 13.40 -3.42
N LEU A 245 -15.20 13.40 -2.52
CA LEU A 245 -14.92 12.28 -1.63
C LEU A 245 -16.14 11.93 -0.75
N THR A 246 -16.80 12.93 -0.17
CA THR A 246 -17.97 12.75 0.68
C THR A 246 -19.12 12.08 -0.07
N TYR A 247 -19.40 12.49 -1.31
CA TYR A 247 -20.44 11.82 -2.11
C TYR A 247 -20.03 10.40 -2.50
N CYS A 248 -18.76 10.16 -2.83
CA CYS A 248 -18.25 8.81 -3.09
C CYS A 248 -18.44 7.88 -1.88
N HIS A 249 -18.17 8.35 -0.66
CA HIS A 249 -18.46 7.59 0.55
C HIS A 249 -19.96 7.38 0.76
N ALA A 250 -20.77 8.43 0.56
CA ALA A 250 -22.22 8.36 0.73
C ALA A 250 -22.91 7.39 -0.26
N LEU A 251 -22.29 7.09 -1.41
CA LEU A 251 -22.80 6.07 -2.33
C LEU A 251 -22.91 4.69 -1.71
N HIS A 252 -22.08 4.37 -0.71
CA HIS A 252 -22.09 3.08 -0.01
C HIS A 252 -23.21 2.97 1.03
N SER A 253 -23.86 4.08 1.40
CA SER A 253 -24.99 4.05 2.31
C SER A 253 -26.15 3.21 1.75
N PRO A 254 -26.88 2.43 2.57
CA PRO A 254 -28.06 1.67 2.13
C PRO A 254 -29.19 2.56 1.59
N ASP A 255 -29.20 3.85 1.95
CA ASP A 255 -30.17 4.82 1.43
C ASP A 255 -29.77 5.39 0.06
N SER A 256 -28.55 5.11 -0.41
CA SER A 256 -28.06 5.52 -1.71
C SER A 256 -28.94 4.95 -2.84
N PRO A 257 -29.39 5.77 -3.79
CA PRO A 257 -30.12 5.30 -4.97
C PRO A 257 -29.32 4.31 -5.80
N LEU A 258 -27.99 4.43 -5.80
CA LEU A 258 -27.11 3.55 -6.55
C LEU A 258 -27.11 2.13 -5.97
N SER A 259 -27.18 2.00 -4.64
CA SER A 259 -27.21 0.70 -3.96
C SER A 259 -28.45 -0.14 -4.35
N LYS A 260 -29.55 0.52 -4.70
CA LYS A 260 -30.83 -0.10 -5.11
C LYS A 260 -30.99 -0.22 -6.62
N SER A 261 -29.99 0.19 -7.38
CA SER A 261 -30.02 0.20 -8.85
C SER A 261 -29.36 -1.04 -9.46
N SER A 262 -29.53 -1.24 -10.78
CA SER A 262 -28.80 -2.25 -11.54
C SER A 262 -27.28 -1.99 -11.61
N LEU A 263 -26.81 -0.82 -11.16
CA LEU A 263 -25.40 -0.43 -11.13
C LEU A 263 -24.75 -0.61 -9.75
N SER A 264 -25.41 -1.32 -8.82
CA SER A 264 -24.87 -1.58 -7.48
C SER A 264 -23.53 -2.35 -7.51
N PHE A 265 -23.27 -3.11 -8.58
CA PHE A 265 -21.98 -3.77 -8.81
C PHE A 265 -20.78 -2.80 -8.83
N LEU A 266 -20.99 -1.51 -9.13
CA LEU A 266 -19.92 -0.50 -9.10
C LEU A 266 -19.33 -0.30 -7.70
N LEU A 267 -20.09 -0.67 -6.65
CA LEU A 267 -19.69 -0.54 -5.25
C LEU A 267 -18.97 -1.79 -4.71
N THR A 268 -18.91 -2.87 -5.49
CA THR A 268 -18.25 -4.12 -5.11
C THR A 268 -16.81 -4.19 -5.64
N MET A 269 -16.04 -5.19 -5.19
CA MET A 269 -14.68 -5.44 -5.70
C MET A 269 -14.73 -5.85 -7.17
N THR A 270 -13.77 -5.35 -7.97
CA THR A 270 -13.60 -5.81 -9.35
C THR A 270 -12.99 -7.21 -9.40
N ASP A 271 -13.12 -7.91 -10.53
CA ASP A 271 -12.49 -9.22 -10.72
C ASP A 271 -10.96 -9.16 -10.55
N ALA A 272 -10.35 -8.04 -10.97
CA ALA A 272 -8.92 -7.81 -10.79
C ALA A 272 -8.54 -7.68 -9.30
N ASP A 273 -9.34 -6.95 -8.52
CA ASP A 273 -9.11 -6.81 -7.09
C ASP A 273 -9.26 -8.17 -6.37
N LYS A 274 -10.25 -8.97 -6.76
CA LYS A 274 -10.44 -10.32 -6.21
C LYS A 274 -9.26 -11.24 -6.52
N ALA A 275 -8.77 -11.23 -7.76
CA ALA A 275 -7.61 -12.03 -8.17
C ALA A 275 -6.35 -11.72 -7.35
N VAL A 276 -6.16 -10.44 -7.02
CA VAL A 276 -5.06 -9.94 -6.17
C VAL A 276 -5.15 -10.52 -4.75
N TYR A 277 -6.34 -10.54 -4.14
CA TYR A 277 -6.52 -11.15 -2.81
C TYR A 277 -6.40 -12.68 -2.81
N LEU A 278 -6.81 -13.33 -3.89
CA LEU A 278 -6.68 -14.78 -4.06
C LEU A 278 -5.27 -15.24 -4.45
N GLN A 279 -4.34 -14.30 -4.69
CA GLN A 279 -2.97 -14.58 -5.18
C GLN A 279 -2.97 -15.43 -6.47
N GLN A 280 -4.00 -15.27 -7.30
CA GLN A 280 -4.06 -15.95 -8.59
C GLN A 280 -3.02 -15.29 -9.50
N GLN A 281 -2.01 -16.06 -9.92
CA GLN A 281 -1.08 -15.58 -10.94
C GLN A 281 -1.83 -15.40 -12.25
N ASP A 282 -1.68 -14.25 -12.90
CA ASP A 282 -2.06 -14.04 -14.29
C ASP A 282 -1.26 -15.01 -15.16
N ASN A 283 -1.74 -16.25 -15.31
CA ASN A 283 -1.31 -17.14 -16.38
C ASN A 283 -1.78 -16.50 -17.69
N ASN A 284 -0.95 -15.59 -18.21
CA ASN A 284 -1.21 -14.75 -19.38
C ASN A 284 -1.34 -15.54 -20.69
N ASP A 285 -1.19 -16.87 -20.67
CA ASP A 285 -1.13 -17.67 -21.89
C ASP A 285 -2.40 -18.49 -22.21
N ASP A 286 -3.41 -18.59 -21.33
CA ASP A 286 -4.62 -19.40 -21.63
C ASP A 286 -5.94 -18.86 -21.03
N VAL A 287 -6.22 -17.56 -21.17
CA VAL A 287 -7.53 -16.99 -20.79
C VAL A 287 -8.66 -17.39 -21.77
N ASN A 288 -8.38 -18.26 -22.75
CA ASN A 288 -9.38 -18.85 -23.65
C ASN A 288 -10.02 -20.14 -23.13
N ILE A 289 -9.65 -20.65 -21.94
CA ILE A 289 -10.22 -21.92 -21.42
C ILE A 289 -11.17 -21.72 -20.22
N LEU A 290 -11.26 -20.53 -19.63
CA LEU A 290 -12.22 -20.26 -18.52
C LEU A 290 -13.54 -19.62 -18.96
N SER A 291 -13.78 -19.44 -20.27
CA SER A 291 -15.09 -19.06 -20.81
C SER A 291 -16.09 -20.21 -20.91
N THR A 292 -15.78 -21.40 -20.39
CA THR A 292 -16.66 -22.59 -20.46
C THR A 292 -17.17 -23.15 -19.13
N THR A 293 -16.92 -22.50 -17.99
CA THR A 293 -17.42 -22.98 -16.68
C THR A 293 -18.01 -21.91 -15.76
N GLN A 294 -18.55 -20.82 -16.33
CA GLN A 294 -19.38 -19.86 -15.57
C GLN A 294 -20.80 -19.84 -16.12
N ALA A 295 -21.57 -20.87 -15.77
CA ALA A 295 -23.02 -20.83 -15.86
C ALA A 295 -23.54 -20.62 -14.43
N ASN A 296 -23.84 -19.37 -14.04
CA ASN A 296 -24.92 -18.98 -13.11
C ASN A 296 -24.73 -17.63 -12.38
N SER A 297 -23.65 -16.86 -12.60
CA SER A 297 -23.64 -15.42 -12.26
C SER A 297 -24.10 -14.60 -13.47
N PRO A 298 -24.85 -13.48 -13.29
CA PRO A 298 -25.24 -12.63 -14.40
C PRO A 298 -23.96 -12.00 -14.96
N ILE A 299 -23.46 -12.55 -16.07
CA ILE A 299 -22.21 -12.11 -16.69
C ILE A 299 -22.35 -10.63 -17.01
N LEU A 300 -21.58 -9.82 -16.30
CA LEU A 300 -21.56 -8.38 -16.46
C LEU A 300 -21.22 -8.05 -17.91
N SER A 301 -21.96 -7.13 -18.54
CA SER A 301 -21.68 -6.77 -19.94
C SER A 301 -20.26 -6.21 -20.07
N THR A 302 -19.67 -6.29 -21.27
CA THR A 302 -18.32 -5.75 -21.50
C THR A 302 -18.22 -4.26 -21.19
N ASN A 303 -19.30 -3.50 -21.42
CA ASN A 303 -19.35 -2.07 -21.12
C ASN A 303 -19.44 -1.82 -19.61
N ASP A 304 -20.24 -2.60 -18.90
CA ASP A 304 -20.40 -2.49 -17.45
C ASP A 304 -19.10 -2.83 -16.72
N ARG A 305 -18.38 -3.88 -17.16
CA ARG A 305 -17.05 -4.21 -16.61
C ARG A 305 -16.03 -3.09 -16.84
N ARG A 306 -16.07 -2.45 -18.01
CA ARG A 306 -15.22 -1.28 -18.31
C ARG A 306 -15.57 -0.09 -17.41
N LEU A 307 -16.86 0.13 -17.15
CA LEU A 307 -17.31 1.18 -16.23
C LEU A 307 -16.88 0.87 -14.80
N HIS A 308 -17.02 -0.38 -14.34
CA HIS A 308 -16.59 -0.84 -13.03
C HIS A 308 -15.11 -0.57 -12.78
N ASN A 309 -14.25 -1.01 -13.70
CA ASN A 309 -12.81 -0.81 -13.59
C ASN A 309 -12.44 0.69 -13.61
N ARG A 310 -13.10 1.49 -14.47
CA ARG A 310 -12.89 2.94 -14.52
C ARG A 310 -13.32 3.64 -13.24
N PHE A 311 -14.47 3.25 -12.68
CA PHE A 311 -14.99 3.82 -11.45
C PHE A 311 -14.13 3.44 -10.25
N SER A 312 -13.73 2.16 -10.16
CA SER A 312 -12.81 1.67 -9.13
C SER A 312 -11.48 2.43 -9.17
N SER A 313 -10.86 2.53 -10.34
CA SER A 313 -9.60 3.26 -10.54
C SER A 313 -9.74 4.76 -10.24
N PHE A 314 -10.89 5.37 -10.54
CA PHE A 314 -11.17 6.75 -10.19
C PHE A 314 -11.20 6.96 -8.67
N LEU A 315 -11.87 6.07 -7.92
CA LEU A 315 -11.92 6.14 -6.46
C LEU A 315 -10.51 6.01 -5.85
N ASP A 316 -9.73 5.04 -6.32
CA ASP A 316 -8.34 4.85 -5.84
C ASP A 316 -7.49 6.12 -6.07
N ARG A 317 -7.62 6.73 -7.26
CA ARG A 317 -6.90 7.97 -7.59
C ARG A 317 -7.38 9.16 -6.79
N LEU A 318 -8.67 9.23 -6.47
CA LEU A 318 -9.20 10.26 -5.60
C LEU A 318 -8.62 10.14 -4.20
N GLU A 319 -8.60 8.94 -3.63
CA GLU A 319 -8.04 8.67 -2.30
C GLU A 319 -6.54 8.98 -2.25
N ILE A 320 -5.76 8.56 -3.26
CA ILE A 320 -4.32 8.89 -3.35
C ILE A 320 -4.11 10.40 -3.49
N LEU A 321 -4.94 11.09 -4.29
CA LEU A 321 -4.87 12.55 -4.43
C LEU A 321 -5.15 13.23 -3.10
N ILE A 322 -6.20 12.84 -2.37
CA ILE A 322 -6.52 13.38 -1.04
C ILE A 322 -5.37 13.11 -0.07
N GLY A 323 -4.81 11.91 -0.05
CA GLY A 323 -3.63 11.58 0.75
C GLY A 323 -2.43 12.48 0.50
N THR A 324 -2.09 12.66 -0.78
CA THR A 324 -0.99 13.53 -1.21
C THR A 324 -1.30 14.99 -0.86
N TYR A 325 -2.55 15.41 -1.03
CA TYR A 325 -3.04 16.74 -0.69
C TYR A 325 -2.88 17.07 0.81
N LEU A 326 -3.09 16.09 1.69
CA LEU A 326 -2.89 16.25 3.15
C LEU A 326 -1.42 16.51 3.54
N THR A 327 -0.48 16.38 2.61
CA THR A 327 0.95 16.70 2.83
C THR A 327 1.31 18.17 2.56
N LEU A 328 0.37 18.98 2.04
CA LEU A 328 0.58 20.39 1.64
C LEU A 328 0.67 21.36 2.83
N LYS A 329 1.68 21.17 3.67
CA LYS A 329 2.02 22.07 4.79
C LYS A 329 2.87 23.26 4.32
N PRO A 330 2.78 24.43 4.99
CA PRO A 330 1.82 24.75 6.05
C PRO A 330 0.46 25.22 5.49
N ASP A 331 0.35 25.47 4.18
CA ASP A 331 -0.80 26.11 3.54
C ASP A 331 -2.16 25.46 3.90
N LEU A 332 -2.23 24.12 3.94
CA LEU A 332 -3.44 23.41 4.32
C LEU A 332 -3.85 23.66 5.78
N TYR A 333 -2.89 23.60 6.70
CA TYR A 333 -3.13 23.68 8.14
C TYR A 333 -3.31 25.12 8.64
N LYS A 334 -3.09 26.11 7.77
CA LYS A 334 -3.46 27.50 8.00
C LYS A 334 -4.95 27.76 7.79
N LEU A 335 -5.67 26.88 7.08
CA LEU A 335 -7.10 27.04 6.86
C LEU A 335 -7.84 26.90 8.19
N LYS A 336 -8.69 27.89 8.52
CA LYS A 336 -9.44 27.90 9.79
C LYS A 336 -10.32 26.65 9.98
N ASP A 337 -10.87 26.13 8.88
CA ASP A 337 -11.77 24.98 8.89
C ASP A 337 -11.07 23.65 8.54
N SER A 338 -9.73 23.59 8.51
CA SER A 338 -9.00 22.39 8.09
C SER A 338 -9.39 21.16 8.92
N LEU A 339 -9.60 21.33 10.23
CA LEU A 339 -10.00 20.26 11.14
C LEU A 339 -11.40 19.74 10.81
N ASN A 340 -12.36 20.64 10.60
CA ASN A 340 -13.72 20.26 10.26
C ASN A 340 -13.75 19.56 8.90
N ILE A 341 -13.06 20.10 7.89
CA ILE A 341 -13.00 19.50 6.57
C ILE A 341 -12.40 18.10 6.66
N ILE A 342 -11.21 17.94 7.23
CA ILE A 342 -10.51 16.64 7.28
C ILE A 342 -11.26 15.63 8.16
N GLY A 343 -11.63 16.03 9.38
CA GLY A 343 -12.21 15.13 10.38
C GLY A 343 -13.61 14.66 10.03
N THR A 344 -14.44 15.49 9.39
CA THR A 344 -15.83 15.11 9.06
C THR A 344 -15.96 14.40 7.72
N THR A 345 -15.13 14.73 6.73
CA THR A 345 -15.29 14.20 5.38
C THR A 345 -14.47 12.93 5.13
N LEU A 346 -13.26 12.81 5.69
CA LEU A 346 -12.40 11.65 5.44
C LEU A 346 -13.04 10.34 5.94
N PHE A 347 -13.78 10.42 7.04
CA PHE A 347 -14.45 9.29 7.67
C PHE A 347 -15.98 9.41 7.65
N SER A 348 -16.52 10.17 6.70
CA SER A 348 -17.97 10.24 6.50
C SER A 348 -18.53 8.86 6.14
N SER A 349 -19.66 8.46 6.72
CA SER A 349 -20.34 7.19 6.39
C SER A 349 -19.49 5.92 6.61
N LEU A 350 -18.53 5.97 7.54
CA LEU A 350 -17.56 4.90 7.81
C LEU A 350 -18.19 3.52 8.06
N GLU A 351 -19.38 3.49 8.67
CA GLU A 351 -20.15 2.29 8.97
C GLU A 351 -20.52 1.48 7.71
N TYR A 352 -20.69 2.16 6.57
CA TYR A 352 -21.15 1.56 5.31
C TYR A 352 -20.00 1.27 4.33
N ILE A 353 -18.79 1.75 4.60
CA ILE A 353 -17.64 1.56 3.71
C ILE A 353 -17.14 0.11 3.83
N PRO A 354 -17.01 -0.62 2.71
CA PRO A 354 -16.50 -2.00 2.73
C PRO A 354 -15.00 -2.03 3.04
N ASP A 355 -14.55 -3.14 3.63
CA ASP A 355 -13.21 -3.25 4.22
C ASP A 355 -12.07 -2.98 3.21
N PHE A 356 -12.23 -3.38 1.94
CA PHE A 356 -11.23 -3.11 0.89
C PHE A 356 -11.11 -1.63 0.51
N ARG A 357 -12.20 -0.84 0.63
CA ARG A 357 -12.17 0.62 0.44
C ARG A 357 -11.67 1.31 1.69
N LEU A 358 -12.09 0.85 2.86
CA LEU A 358 -11.59 1.37 4.13
C LEU A 358 -10.06 1.21 4.21
N ARG A 359 -9.52 0.10 3.72
CA ARG A 359 -8.08 -0.13 3.59
C ARG A 359 -7.41 1.00 2.80
N ASN A 360 -7.94 1.36 1.64
CA ASN A 360 -7.40 2.45 0.83
C ASN A 360 -7.44 3.79 1.59
N ILE A 361 -8.55 4.11 2.27
CA ILE A 361 -8.65 5.34 3.07
C ILE A 361 -7.59 5.36 4.17
N VAL A 362 -7.40 4.25 4.89
CA VAL A 362 -6.38 4.12 5.94
C VAL A 362 -4.97 4.29 5.35
N ARG A 363 -4.66 3.57 4.26
CA ARG A 363 -3.33 3.50 3.66
C ARG A 363 -2.95 4.76 2.90
N TYR A 364 -3.84 5.25 2.05
CA TYR A 364 -3.54 6.35 1.13
C TYR A 364 -3.88 7.70 1.71
N CYS A 365 -4.93 7.84 2.54
CA CYS A 365 -5.30 9.13 3.10
C CYS A 365 -4.78 9.32 4.53
N PHE A 366 -5.14 8.40 5.43
CA PHE A 366 -4.94 8.62 6.86
C PHE A 366 -3.47 8.44 7.30
N LEU A 367 -2.77 7.46 6.74
CA LEU A 367 -1.36 7.27 7.06
C LEU A 367 -0.50 8.49 6.68
N PRO A 368 -0.58 9.07 5.46
CA PRO A 368 0.10 10.33 5.15
C PRO A 368 -0.32 11.48 6.06
N PHE A 369 -1.61 11.60 6.38
CA PHE A 369 -2.08 12.61 7.34
C PHE A 369 -1.38 12.49 8.70
N VAL A 370 -1.29 11.28 9.26
CA VAL A 370 -0.63 11.05 10.56
C VAL A 370 0.87 11.35 10.49
N ARG A 371 1.54 11.03 9.37
CA ARG A 371 2.98 11.31 9.19
C ARG A 371 3.29 12.80 9.08
N HIS A 372 2.44 13.55 8.37
CA HIS A 372 2.73 14.92 7.95
C HIS A 372 2.00 16.00 8.74
N CYS A 373 0.95 15.67 9.51
CA CYS A 373 0.21 16.67 10.28
C CYS A 373 1.08 17.22 11.43
N PRO A 374 1.23 18.56 11.54
CA PRO A 374 2.08 19.18 12.56
C PRO A 374 1.37 19.38 13.90
N MET A 375 0.03 19.35 13.94
CA MET A 375 -0.77 19.74 15.10
C MET A 375 -1.44 18.53 15.77
N SER A 376 -1.08 18.23 17.02
CA SER A 376 -1.76 17.19 17.81
C SER A 376 -3.24 17.52 18.02
N THR A 377 -3.60 18.80 18.12
CA THR A 377 -4.98 19.27 18.31
C THR A 377 -5.94 18.85 17.20
N ILE A 378 -5.45 18.68 15.97
CA ILE A 378 -6.25 18.19 14.84
C ILE A 378 -6.38 16.67 14.89
N MET A 379 -5.33 15.97 15.31
CA MET A 379 -5.32 14.52 15.38
C MET A 379 -6.22 13.98 16.51
N ILE A 380 -6.24 14.61 17.69
CA ILE A 380 -6.94 14.07 18.87
C ILE A 380 -8.42 13.77 18.59
N PRO A 381 -9.26 14.71 18.11
CA PRO A 381 -10.68 14.43 17.89
C PRO A 381 -10.93 13.33 16.85
N ILE A 382 -10.07 13.23 15.85
CA ILE A 382 -10.15 12.21 14.80
C ILE A 382 -9.86 10.82 15.39
N PHE A 383 -8.78 10.69 16.17
CA PHE A 383 -8.41 9.43 16.81
C PHE A 383 -9.40 9.00 17.90
N GLU A 384 -9.98 9.95 18.65
CA GLU A 384 -11.01 9.66 19.65
C GLU A 384 -12.26 9.01 19.04
N SER A 385 -12.63 9.38 17.81
CA SER A 385 -13.73 8.74 17.08
C SER A 385 -13.30 7.46 16.36
N LEU A 386 -12.13 7.46 15.73
CA LEU A 386 -11.70 6.37 14.84
C LEU A 386 -11.21 5.12 15.59
N LEU A 387 -10.47 5.26 16.70
CA LEU A 387 -9.91 4.11 17.42
C LEU A 387 -10.99 3.18 17.99
N PRO A 388 -12.06 3.68 18.66
CA PRO A 388 -13.15 2.83 19.13
C PRO A 388 -13.85 2.07 18.00
N PHE A 389 -14.11 2.78 16.88
CA PHE A 389 -14.72 2.19 15.70
C PHE A 389 -13.87 1.06 15.14
N MET A 390 -12.58 1.33 14.88
CA MET A 390 -11.65 0.35 14.30
C MET A 390 -11.44 -0.85 15.21
N TYR A 391 -11.31 -0.62 16.52
CA TYR A 391 -11.21 -1.71 17.49
C TYR A 391 -12.43 -2.63 17.44
N THR A 392 -13.64 -2.07 17.51
CA THR A 392 -14.89 -2.84 17.51
C THR A 392 -15.04 -3.64 16.21
N LYS A 393 -14.85 -2.97 15.07
CA LYS A 393 -14.95 -3.58 13.74
C LYS A 393 -13.96 -4.72 13.54
N LEU A 394 -12.67 -4.48 13.83
CA LEU A 394 -11.64 -5.51 13.68
C LEU A 394 -11.86 -6.68 14.65
N LYS A 395 -12.23 -6.39 15.90
CA LYS A 395 -12.51 -7.42 16.91
C LYS A 395 -13.67 -8.33 16.49
N ASP A 396 -14.77 -7.76 16.00
CA ASP A 396 -15.93 -8.54 15.55
C ASP A 396 -15.58 -9.38 14.31
N LYS A 397 -14.87 -8.81 13.35
CA LYS A 397 -14.38 -9.54 12.17
C LYS A 397 -13.47 -10.70 12.54
N TRP A 398 -12.46 -10.45 13.37
CA TRP A 398 -11.54 -11.49 13.82
C TRP A 398 -12.23 -12.57 14.67
N LYS A 399 -13.25 -12.22 15.46
CA LYS A 399 -14.07 -13.19 16.18
C LYS A 399 -14.79 -14.14 15.21
N ILE A 400 -15.39 -13.61 14.14
CA ILE A 400 -16.08 -14.41 13.11
C ILE A 400 -15.10 -15.31 12.35
N ILE A 401 -13.94 -14.76 11.94
CA ILE A 401 -12.89 -15.51 11.22
C ILE A 401 -12.35 -16.64 12.11
N THR A 402 -11.99 -16.35 13.36
CA THR A 402 -11.45 -17.34 14.30
C THR A 402 -12.47 -18.45 14.59
N ALA A 403 -13.75 -18.10 14.76
CA ALA A 403 -14.81 -19.08 14.95
C ALA A 403 -14.95 -20.00 13.73
N ARG A 404 -14.93 -19.46 12.50
CA ARG A 404 -14.96 -20.26 11.26
C ARG A 404 -13.77 -21.20 11.14
N GLN A 405 -12.56 -20.72 11.43
CA GLN A 405 -11.34 -21.54 11.41
C GLN A 405 -11.45 -22.71 12.39
N SER A 406 -11.98 -22.49 13.60
CA SER A 406 -12.17 -23.55 14.59
C SER A 406 -13.17 -24.62 14.14
N MET A 407 -14.26 -24.25 13.45
CA MET A 407 -15.26 -25.19 12.94
C MET A 407 -14.74 -26.03 11.75
N LYS A 408 -13.92 -25.44 10.87
CA LYS A 408 -13.29 -26.17 9.76
C LYS A 408 -12.38 -27.29 10.25
N VAL A 409 -11.70 -27.11 11.38
CA VAL A 409 -10.84 -28.13 12.00
C VAL A 409 -11.67 -29.29 12.59
N THR A 410 -12.88 -29.06 13.07
CA THR A 410 -13.70 -30.10 13.71
C THR A 410 -14.55 -30.93 12.74
N ASN A 411 -14.92 -30.39 11.57
CA ASN A 411 -15.94 -30.98 10.68
C ASN A 411 -15.37 -31.57 9.37
N GLY A 412 -14.08 -31.92 9.34
CA GLY A 412 -13.30 -32.20 8.11
C GLY A 412 -13.75 -33.32 7.15
N ASN A 413 -14.94 -33.93 7.30
CA ASN A 413 -15.42 -35.02 6.46
C ASN A 413 -16.93 -34.91 6.16
N VAL A 414 -17.37 -33.91 5.40
CA VAL A 414 -18.71 -33.90 4.81
C VAL A 414 -18.58 -34.17 3.32
N HIS A 415 -19.10 -35.31 2.85
CA HIS A 415 -19.21 -35.62 1.42
C HIS A 415 -20.26 -34.70 0.78
N GLU A 416 -19.81 -33.75 -0.04
CA GLU A 416 -20.68 -32.83 -0.78
C GLU A 416 -21.03 -33.41 -2.17
N SER A 417 -22.32 -33.35 -2.53
CA SER A 417 -22.84 -33.71 -3.86
C SER A 417 -22.42 -32.70 -4.94
N ASN A 418 -22.33 -33.12 -6.21
CA ASN A 418 -21.81 -32.32 -7.32
C ASN A 418 -22.40 -30.91 -7.49
N ASP A 419 -23.68 -30.69 -7.19
CA ASP A 419 -24.32 -29.36 -7.28
C ASP A 419 -23.94 -28.43 -6.11
N ASN A 420 -23.57 -28.99 -4.96
CA ASN A 420 -23.11 -28.22 -3.80
C ASN A 420 -21.65 -27.78 -3.96
N ILE A 421 -20.84 -28.49 -4.77
CA ILE A 421 -19.41 -28.19 -4.95
C ILE A 421 -19.18 -26.76 -5.47
N TYR A 422 -19.98 -26.32 -6.46
CA TYR A 422 -19.83 -24.98 -7.04
C TYR A 422 -20.21 -23.87 -6.07
N GLN A 423 -21.31 -24.04 -5.33
CA GLN A 423 -21.75 -23.06 -4.32
C GLN A 423 -20.79 -23.03 -3.12
N THR A 424 -20.26 -24.18 -2.72
CA THR A 424 -19.22 -24.27 -1.69
C THR A 424 -17.93 -23.59 -2.14
N GLN A 425 -17.52 -23.75 -3.41
CA GLN A 425 -16.32 -23.13 -3.93
C GLN A 425 -16.42 -21.60 -3.96
N GLU A 426 -17.50 -21.04 -4.52
CA GLU A 426 -17.73 -19.58 -4.55
C GLU A 426 -17.76 -19.00 -3.13
N ARG A 427 -18.45 -19.67 -2.22
CA ARG A 427 -18.47 -19.30 -0.79
C ARG A 427 -17.07 -19.36 -0.17
N CYS A 428 -16.27 -20.38 -0.49
CA CYS A 428 -14.90 -20.51 0.02
C CYS A 428 -14.00 -19.38 -0.51
N GLU A 429 -14.12 -18.99 -1.78
CA GLU A 429 -13.38 -17.86 -2.35
C GLU A 429 -13.75 -16.55 -1.65
N GLU A 430 -15.03 -16.28 -1.42
CA GLU A 430 -15.49 -15.11 -0.67
C GLU A 430 -14.98 -15.08 0.78
N GLU A 431 -14.98 -16.23 1.46
CA GLU A 431 -14.44 -16.35 2.82
C GLU A 431 -12.94 -16.05 2.88
N VAL A 432 -12.16 -16.55 1.90
CA VAL A 432 -10.72 -16.28 1.81
C VAL A 432 -10.45 -14.80 1.52
N ILE A 433 -11.22 -14.20 0.60
CA ILE A 433 -11.09 -12.77 0.29
C ILE A 433 -11.41 -11.93 1.54
N GLU A 434 -12.49 -12.25 2.27
CA GLU A 434 -12.85 -11.52 3.49
C GLU A 434 -11.75 -11.60 4.56
N GLU A 435 -11.20 -12.80 4.78
CA GLU A 435 -10.08 -13.00 5.71
C GLU A 435 -8.87 -12.18 5.28
N GLN A 436 -8.49 -12.24 4.00
CA GLN A 436 -7.30 -11.56 3.51
C GLN A 436 -7.44 -10.05 3.52
N VAL A 437 -8.61 -9.51 3.19
CA VAL A 437 -8.90 -8.07 3.32
C VAL A 437 -8.82 -7.65 4.79
N THR A 438 -9.32 -8.46 5.72
CA THR A 438 -9.23 -8.18 7.16
C THR A 438 -7.78 -8.18 7.65
N CYS A 439 -6.95 -9.12 7.18
CA CYS A 439 -5.50 -9.13 7.43
C CYS A 439 -4.85 -7.81 6.99
N TYR A 440 -5.07 -7.41 5.74
CA TYR A 440 -4.46 -6.20 5.20
C TYR A 440 -4.96 -4.92 5.88
N LEU A 441 -6.27 -4.81 6.15
CA LEU A 441 -6.83 -3.68 6.90
C LEU A 441 -6.22 -3.58 8.30
N THR A 442 -6.06 -4.72 8.98
CA THR A 442 -5.38 -4.78 10.28
C THR A 442 -3.95 -4.26 10.17
N ARG A 443 -3.17 -4.78 9.21
CA ARG A 443 -1.76 -4.39 9.01
C ARG A 443 -1.61 -2.90 8.71
N ASP A 444 -2.42 -2.37 7.80
CA ASP A 444 -2.37 -0.96 7.41
C ASP A 444 -2.73 -0.05 8.60
N PHE A 445 -3.71 -0.44 9.41
CA PHE A 445 -4.09 0.32 10.60
C PHE A 445 -3.06 0.24 11.73
N ILE A 446 -2.42 -0.92 11.94
CA ILE A 446 -1.29 -1.04 12.86
C ILE A 446 -0.10 -0.21 12.39
N ASP A 447 0.13 -0.09 11.09
CA ASP A 447 1.16 0.80 10.57
C ASP A 447 0.84 2.27 10.85
N VAL A 448 -0.43 2.69 10.82
CA VAL A 448 -0.84 4.02 11.29
C VAL A 448 -0.48 4.22 12.77
N ILE A 449 -0.87 3.30 13.65
CA ILE A 449 -0.56 3.36 15.09
C ILE A 449 0.96 3.38 15.31
N LYS A 450 1.71 2.59 14.56
CA LYS A 450 3.17 2.58 14.64
C LYS A 450 3.77 3.94 14.28
N ASN A 451 3.31 4.57 13.21
CA ASN A 451 3.82 5.88 12.78
C ASN A 451 3.42 6.99 13.76
N LEU A 452 2.27 6.85 14.44
CA LEU A 452 1.87 7.73 15.53
C LEU A 452 2.80 7.59 16.75
N LEU A 453 3.08 6.35 17.18
CA LEU A 453 3.74 6.08 18.46
C LEU A 453 5.28 6.10 18.37
N ILE A 454 5.81 5.45 17.35
CA ILE A 454 7.23 5.28 17.08
C ILE A 454 7.58 6.16 15.89
N ARG A 455 7.35 7.47 16.06
CA ARG A 455 7.87 8.45 15.11
C ARG A 455 9.39 8.33 15.15
N GLN A 456 10.02 7.98 14.02
CA GLN A 456 11.48 7.93 13.96
C GLN A 456 11.99 9.32 14.36
N HIS A 457 12.78 9.37 15.44
CA HIS A 457 13.44 10.59 15.87
C HIS A 457 14.52 10.90 14.84
N ASN A 458 14.11 11.51 13.73
CA ASN A 458 15.03 12.18 12.84
C ASN A 458 15.41 13.45 13.57
N ASN A 459 16.63 13.49 14.11
CA ASN A 459 17.17 14.65 14.82
C ASN A 459 16.76 15.95 14.11
N SER A 460 16.28 16.90 14.91
CA SER A 460 15.91 18.27 14.54
C SER A 460 17.02 19.08 13.87
N ASP A 461 18.21 18.50 13.68
CA ASP A 461 19.38 19.15 13.08
C ASP A 461 19.54 18.87 11.58
N ASN A 462 18.71 17.99 10.98
CA ASN A 462 18.72 17.74 9.55
C ASN A 462 17.40 18.20 8.89
N LEU A 463 17.32 19.49 8.59
CA LEU A 463 16.28 20.15 7.78
C LEU A 463 16.05 19.53 6.37
N GLY A 464 16.83 18.52 5.97
CA GLY A 464 16.78 17.89 4.64
C GLY A 464 16.03 16.55 4.53
N GLN A 465 15.62 15.90 5.63
CA GLN A 465 15.05 14.53 5.58
C GLN A 465 13.55 14.42 5.94
N LEU A 466 12.84 15.54 5.97
CA LEU A 466 11.36 15.56 6.06
C LEU A 466 10.67 15.30 4.70
N ASN A 467 11.44 15.10 3.64
CA ASN A 467 10.99 15.26 2.25
C ASN A 467 11.19 14.02 1.37
N ASN A 468 11.21 12.80 1.92
CA ASN A 468 10.96 11.62 1.07
C ASN A 468 9.48 11.62 0.64
N GLY A 469 9.18 12.41 -0.38
CA GLY A 469 7.93 12.38 -1.14
C GLY A 469 7.71 11.08 -1.93
N ASN A 470 8.56 10.07 -1.73
CA ASN A 470 8.46 8.75 -2.34
C ASN A 470 7.94 7.67 -1.36
N ASP A 471 7.52 8.03 -0.14
CA ASP A 471 6.93 7.09 0.83
C ASP A 471 5.41 6.90 0.66
N ILE A 472 4.84 7.34 -0.48
CA ILE A 472 3.65 6.70 -1.04
C ILE A 472 4.20 5.56 -1.88
N ASP A 473 4.41 4.42 -1.21
CA ASP A 473 4.75 3.12 -1.78
C ASP A 473 4.32 3.01 -3.24
N GLU A 474 5.22 3.39 -4.14
CA GLU A 474 5.06 3.08 -5.54
C GLU A 474 5.23 1.58 -5.61
N THR A 475 4.12 0.88 -5.90
CA THR A 475 3.98 -0.59 -6.00
C THR A 475 3.76 -1.38 -4.71
N SER A 476 2.60 -1.20 -4.04
CA SER A 476 2.06 -2.22 -3.10
C SER A 476 1.00 -3.16 -3.69
N MET A 477 0.85 -3.20 -5.03
CA MET A 477 0.31 -4.41 -5.69
C MET A 477 1.40 -5.48 -5.89
N ASP A 478 2.69 -5.12 -5.83
CA ASP A 478 3.82 -6.04 -6.04
C ASP A 478 4.33 -6.71 -4.75
N GLU A 479 3.75 -6.39 -3.59
CA GLU A 479 4.01 -7.08 -2.32
C GLU A 479 3.35 -8.49 -2.24
N ILE A 480 2.82 -9.00 -3.35
CA ILE A 480 2.19 -10.33 -3.46
C ILE A 480 3.19 -11.41 -3.92
N MET A 481 4.44 -11.06 -4.26
CA MET A 481 5.49 -12.05 -4.52
C MET A 481 6.73 -11.83 -3.66
N ILE A 482 6.61 -12.12 -2.36
CA ILE A 482 7.81 -12.48 -1.57
C ILE A 482 8.21 -13.90 -2.00
N THR A 483 9.10 -13.99 -2.99
CA THR A 483 9.88 -15.20 -3.19
C THR A 483 10.92 -15.31 -2.07
N ALA A 484 11.09 -16.51 -1.54
CA ALA A 484 11.86 -16.81 -0.33
C ALA A 484 13.38 -16.50 -0.38
N ASP A 485 13.90 -15.89 -1.45
CA ASP A 485 15.35 -15.78 -1.71
C ASP A 485 15.98 -14.41 -1.33
N GLU A 486 15.20 -13.39 -0.97
CA GLU A 486 15.74 -12.07 -0.54
C GLU A 486 16.13 -11.99 0.96
N GLN A 487 15.97 -13.07 1.74
CA GLN A 487 16.41 -13.12 3.14
C GLN A 487 17.96 -13.18 3.32
N SER A 488 18.74 -13.20 2.25
CA SER A 488 20.18 -13.46 2.31
C SER A 488 21.11 -12.23 2.19
N ARG A 489 20.58 -11.01 2.09
CA ARG A 489 21.41 -9.78 2.13
C ARG A 489 21.07 -8.88 3.31
N LYS A 490 21.45 -9.31 4.52
CA LYS A 490 21.57 -8.42 5.67
C LYS A 490 22.96 -7.78 5.68
N PRO A 491 23.10 -6.43 5.68
CA PRO A 491 24.34 -5.82 6.11
C PRO A 491 24.57 -6.20 7.58
N SER A 492 25.71 -6.84 7.83
CA SER A 492 26.16 -7.25 9.15
C SER A 492 26.39 -6.02 10.04
N GLY A 493 25.65 -5.92 11.15
CA GLY A 493 25.95 -4.99 12.24
C GLY A 493 24.86 -3.99 12.66
N GLN A 494 23.57 -4.36 12.65
CA GLN A 494 22.55 -3.57 13.35
C GLN A 494 22.26 -4.18 14.73
N THR A 495 22.78 -3.53 15.75
CA THR A 495 22.27 -3.57 17.13
C THR A 495 20.75 -3.42 17.09
N ARG A 496 19.99 -4.26 17.79
CA ARG A 496 18.54 -4.07 18.00
C ARG A 496 18.31 -2.73 18.67
N TYR A 497 18.12 -1.66 17.91
CA TYR A 497 17.57 -0.42 18.42
C TYR A 497 16.20 -0.76 19.01
N HIS A 498 16.09 -0.74 20.34
CA HIS A 498 14.80 -0.70 20.99
C HIS A 498 14.14 0.60 20.51
N GLN A 499 13.16 0.46 19.62
CA GLN A 499 12.36 1.58 19.16
C GLN A 499 11.66 2.17 20.38
N MET A 500 12.04 3.37 20.81
CA MET A 500 11.38 4.05 21.92
C MET A 500 10.22 4.90 21.39
N PRO A 501 9.11 5.04 22.15
CA PRO A 501 8.06 5.98 21.80
C PRO A 501 8.60 7.41 21.74
N SER A 502 8.13 8.21 20.80
CA SER A 502 8.51 9.63 20.73
C SER A 502 7.89 10.43 21.88
N ASP A 503 8.52 11.53 22.31
CA ASP A 503 7.93 12.42 23.33
C ASP A 503 6.55 12.97 22.90
N PHE A 504 6.41 13.26 21.60
CA PHE A 504 5.13 13.62 21.00
C PHE A 504 4.08 12.52 21.23
N ALA A 505 4.42 11.25 20.99
CA ALA A 505 3.50 10.14 21.16
C ALA A 505 3.09 9.94 22.62
N LEU A 506 4.04 10.01 23.55
CA LEU A 506 3.75 9.86 24.97
C LEU A 506 2.79 10.96 25.44
N LYS A 507 3.06 12.21 25.04
CA LYS A 507 2.17 13.34 25.33
C LYS A 507 0.79 13.15 24.67
N PHE A 508 0.76 12.73 23.41
CA PHE A 508 -0.49 12.48 22.67
C PHE A 508 -1.38 11.44 23.36
N LEU A 509 -0.80 10.36 23.88
CA LEU A 509 -1.52 9.35 24.65
C LEU A 509 -1.95 9.86 26.02
N GLN A 510 -1.19 10.75 26.66
CA GLN A 510 -1.54 11.34 27.95
C GLN A 510 -2.65 12.39 27.84
N ASP A 511 -2.70 13.12 26.72
CA ASP A 511 -3.67 14.19 26.48
C ASP A 511 -5.11 13.65 26.30
N SER A 512 -5.29 12.38 25.90
CA SER A 512 -6.61 11.74 25.78
C SER A 512 -6.62 10.30 26.31
N SER A 513 -7.42 10.06 27.36
CA SER A 513 -7.61 8.74 27.96
C SER A 513 -8.28 7.75 27.01
N ILE A 514 -9.19 8.23 26.15
CA ILE A 514 -9.89 7.40 25.15
C ILE A 514 -8.88 6.86 24.14
N ILE A 515 -8.03 7.73 23.60
CA ILE A 515 -6.97 7.32 22.66
C ILE A 515 -6.05 6.30 23.32
N CYS A 516 -5.55 6.59 24.52
CA CYS A 516 -4.68 5.68 25.27
C CYS A 516 -5.32 4.30 25.45
N GLN A 517 -6.56 4.27 25.96
CA GLN A 517 -7.29 3.03 26.22
C GLN A 517 -7.44 2.20 24.95
N TYR A 518 -7.99 2.76 23.87
CA TYR A 518 -8.25 2.00 22.65
C TYR A 518 -6.98 1.65 21.88
N CYS A 519 -5.95 2.49 21.89
CA CYS A 519 -4.63 2.12 21.36
C CYS A 519 -4.07 0.88 22.08
N LEU A 520 -4.11 0.85 23.42
CA LEU A 520 -3.66 -0.30 24.19
C LEU A 520 -4.53 -1.54 23.96
N LEU A 521 -5.85 -1.38 23.84
CA LEU A 521 -6.74 -2.49 23.52
C LEU A 521 -6.44 -3.08 22.14
N ILE A 522 -6.31 -2.26 21.09
CA ILE A 522 -5.97 -2.72 19.74
C ILE A 522 -4.63 -3.48 19.75
N LEU A 523 -3.62 -2.92 20.43
CA LEU A 523 -2.27 -3.49 20.45
C LEU A 523 -2.16 -4.77 21.28
N PHE A 524 -2.82 -4.87 22.45
CA PHE A 524 -2.71 -6.02 23.34
C PHE A 524 -3.77 -7.09 23.08
N ASP A 525 -5.05 -6.72 22.97
CA ASP A 525 -6.12 -7.69 22.62
C ASP A 525 -5.90 -8.24 21.21
N GLY A 526 -5.42 -7.39 20.29
CA GLY A 526 -5.07 -7.77 18.92
C GLY A 526 -3.94 -8.80 18.82
N LEU A 527 -3.12 -9.01 19.86
CA LEU A 527 -2.13 -10.10 19.87
C LEU A 527 -2.78 -11.50 19.75
N SER A 528 -4.08 -11.59 20.03
CA SER A 528 -4.86 -12.83 19.91
C SER A 528 -5.47 -13.03 18.51
N TRP A 529 -5.24 -12.12 17.56
CA TRP A 529 -5.78 -12.26 16.20
C TRP A 529 -4.92 -13.19 15.35
N PRO A 530 -5.50 -14.10 14.55
CA PRO A 530 -4.78 -15.11 13.77
C PRO A 530 -3.99 -14.56 12.55
N ASP A 531 -3.46 -13.33 12.61
CA ASP A 531 -2.50 -12.78 11.64
C ASP A 531 -1.11 -12.61 12.27
N THR A 532 -0.24 -13.59 11.99
CA THR A 532 1.14 -13.65 12.49
C THR A 532 1.98 -12.40 12.24
N SER A 533 1.78 -11.73 11.09
CA SER A 533 2.52 -10.52 10.73
C SER A 533 2.11 -9.34 11.59
N SER A 534 0.80 -9.12 11.76
CA SER A 534 0.25 -8.09 12.65
C SER A 534 0.67 -8.32 14.09
N VAL A 535 0.59 -9.55 14.60
CA VAL A 535 0.98 -9.88 15.99
C VAL A 535 2.45 -9.55 16.24
N THR A 536 3.33 -9.86 15.30
CA THR A 536 4.76 -9.54 15.42
C THR A 536 4.99 -8.04 15.49
N LYS A 537 4.34 -7.25 14.61
CA LYS A 537 4.42 -5.78 14.63
C LYS A 537 3.85 -5.20 15.93
N MET A 538 2.66 -5.63 16.35
CA MET A 538 2.01 -5.15 17.58
C MET A 538 2.84 -5.47 18.82
N ALA A 539 3.38 -6.69 18.94
CA ALA A 539 4.21 -7.06 20.08
C ALA A 539 5.47 -6.19 20.20
N GLN A 540 6.08 -5.79 19.08
CA GLN A 540 7.21 -4.85 19.08
C GLN A 540 6.79 -3.46 19.58
N ILE A 541 5.62 -2.96 19.16
CA ILE A 541 5.07 -1.69 19.64
C ILE A 541 4.75 -1.77 21.14
N CYS A 542 4.13 -2.87 21.59
CA CYS A 542 3.86 -3.11 23.01
C CYS A 542 5.14 -3.09 23.83
N GLN A 543 6.21 -3.74 23.38
CA GLN A 543 7.52 -3.75 24.05
C GLN A 543 8.08 -2.34 24.26
N ALA A 544 7.90 -1.45 23.27
CA ALA A 544 8.30 -0.05 23.37
C ALA A 544 7.51 0.72 24.44
N LEU A 545 6.23 0.39 24.64
CA LEU A 545 5.34 1.07 25.58
C LEU A 545 5.46 0.58 27.02
N VAL A 546 5.93 -0.65 27.29
CA VAL A 546 5.87 -1.28 28.63
C VAL A 546 6.43 -0.38 29.74
N LYS A 547 7.57 0.26 29.51
CA LYS A 547 8.22 1.13 30.51
C LYS A 547 7.42 2.39 30.84
N HIS A 548 6.51 2.81 29.96
CA HIS A 548 5.66 3.98 30.13
C HIS A 548 4.24 3.62 30.59
N LEU A 549 3.87 2.34 30.59
CA LEU A 549 2.52 1.88 30.92
C LEU A 549 2.05 2.38 32.29
N SER A 550 2.93 2.44 33.30
CA SER A 550 2.55 2.91 34.65
C SER A 550 1.90 4.29 34.63
N ILE A 551 2.42 5.18 33.77
CA ILE A 551 1.91 6.55 33.60
C ILE A 551 0.66 6.51 32.72
N LEU A 552 0.71 5.80 31.60
CA LEU A 552 -0.38 5.73 30.62
C LEU A 552 -1.68 5.16 31.20
N ILE A 553 -1.58 4.22 32.14
CA ILE A 553 -2.74 3.60 32.80
C ILE A 553 -3.07 4.22 34.16
N ASN A 554 -2.39 5.31 34.55
CA ASN A 554 -2.53 5.97 35.85
C ASN A 554 -2.43 5.00 37.05
N GLY A 555 -1.55 4.00 36.97
CA GLY A 555 -1.38 2.99 38.03
C GLY A 555 -2.57 2.02 38.20
N ASN A 556 -3.49 1.93 37.25
CA ASN A 556 -4.62 0.99 37.30
C ASN A 556 -4.15 -0.47 37.16
N ASN A 557 -4.09 -1.17 38.30
CA ASN A 557 -3.67 -2.57 38.37
C ASN A 557 -4.64 -3.55 37.68
N ASP A 558 -5.94 -3.28 37.66
CA ASP A 558 -6.91 -4.17 36.99
C ASP A 558 -6.73 -4.13 35.48
N PHE A 559 -6.47 -2.94 34.93
CA PHE A 559 -6.15 -2.81 33.51
C PHE A 559 -4.80 -3.43 33.18
N LEU A 560 -3.78 -3.24 34.04
CA LEU A 560 -2.49 -3.92 33.89
C LEU A 560 -2.64 -5.45 33.87
N ARG A 561 -3.46 -6.01 34.76
CA ARG A 561 -3.82 -7.43 34.81
C ARG A 561 -4.42 -7.87 33.47
N GLN A 562 -5.38 -7.12 32.95
CA GLN A 562 -6.03 -7.42 31.67
C GLN A 562 -5.04 -7.44 30.50
N LEU A 563 -4.13 -6.45 30.42
CA LEU A 563 -3.10 -6.39 29.38
C LEU A 563 -2.16 -7.61 29.44
N TYR A 564 -1.80 -8.05 30.65
CA TYR A 564 -0.98 -9.25 30.83
C TYR A 564 -1.72 -10.52 30.40
N VAL A 565 -3.00 -10.65 30.75
CA VAL A 565 -3.86 -11.77 30.31
C VAL A 565 -3.95 -11.83 28.78
N TYR A 566 -4.05 -10.71 28.07
CA TYR A 566 -4.06 -10.71 26.60
C TYR A 566 -2.79 -11.33 25.99
N ILE A 567 -1.61 -11.11 26.59
CA ILE A 567 -0.36 -11.75 26.13
C ILE A 567 -0.44 -13.27 26.32
N LEU A 568 -1.01 -13.74 27.43
CA LEU A 568 -1.17 -15.17 27.69
C LEU A 568 -2.21 -15.82 26.75
N CYS A 569 -3.31 -15.12 26.45
CA CYS A 569 -4.28 -15.54 25.45
C CYS A 569 -3.63 -15.68 24.06
N ALA A 570 -2.77 -14.73 23.67
CA ALA A 570 -2.02 -14.81 22.43
C ALA A 570 -1.08 -16.03 22.39
N LEU A 571 -0.43 -16.38 23.51
CA LEU A 571 0.40 -17.59 23.61
C LEU A 571 -0.42 -18.88 23.44
N LYS A 572 -1.67 -18.89 23.90
CA LYS A 572 -2.58 -20.02 23.69
C LYS A 572 -2.93 -20.21 22.21
N ILE A 573 -3.11 -19.12 21.47
CA ILE A 573 -3.50 -19.15 20.05
C ILE A 573 -2.31 -19.46 19.14
N HIS A 574 -1.16 -18.82 19.37
CA HIS A 574 0.03 -18.93 18.53
C HIS A 574 1.08 -19.92 19.05
N GLY A 575 0.72 -20.79 19.99
CA GLY A 575 1.63 -21.69 20.71
C GLY A 575 2.42 -22.66 19.80
N ASP A 576 2.00 -22.83 18.55
CA ASP A 576 2.63 -23.66 17.55
C ASP A 576 3.65 -22.93 16.65
N ASN A 577 3.72 -21.59 16.74
CA ASN A 577 4.63 -20.75 15.96
C ASN A 577 5.76 -20.20 16.84
N GLU A 578 6.88 -20.92 16.89
CA GLU A 578 8.01 -20.62 17.78
C GLU A 578 8.57 -19.18 17.67
N PRO A 579 8.73 -18.57 16.48
CA PRO A 579 9.08 -17.14 16.36
C PRO A 579 8.13 -16.18 17.09
N ILE A 580 6.82 -16.40 17.01
CA ILE A 580 5.81 -15.57 17.68
C ILE A 580 5.83 -15.83 19.17
N VAL A 581 5.88 -17.10 19.58
CA VAL A 581 6.02 -17.50 20.99
C VAL A 581 7.22 -16.82 21.63
N CYS A 582 8.38 -16.82 20.97
CA CYS A 582 9.57 -16.13 21.45
C CYS A 582 9.33 -14.62 21.66
N THR A 583 8.60 -13.98 20.74
CA THR A 583 8.29 -12.54 20.79
C THR A 583 7.31 -12.23 21.93
N LEU A 584 6.26 -13.04 22.09
CA LEU A 584 5.27 -12.91 23.16
C LEU A 584 5.86 -13.19 24.54
N LEU A 585 6.69 -14.24 24.69
CA LEU A 585 7.42 -14.52 25.93
C LEU A 585 8.36 -13.37 26.31
N SER A 586 9.01 -12.74 25.31
CA SER A 586 9.84 -11.55 25.55
C SER A 586 9.01 -10.40 26.12
N LEU A 587 7.82 -10.14 25.55
CA LEU A 587 6.91 -9.10 26.01
C LEU A 587 6.37 -9.40 27.42
N ALA A 588 5.93 -10.64 27.68
CA ALA A 588 5.42 -11.06 28.99
C ALA A 588 6.50 -10.95 30.08
N THR A 589 7.73 -11.36 29.77
CA THR A 589 8.88 -11.23 30.68
C THR A 589 9.18 -9.77 30.99
N LEU A 590 9.19 -8.91 29.97
CA LEU A 590 9.42 -7.47 30.13
C LEU A 590 8.35 -6.82 31.02
N MET A 591 7.09 -7.20 30.84
CA MET A 591 5.98 -6.71 31.65
C MET A 591 6.08 -7.16 33.11
N TYR A 592 6.41 -8.43 33.35
CA TYR A 592 6.67 -8.95 34.69
C TYR A 592 7.82 -8.19 35.37
N ASP A 593 8.98 -8.10 34.73
CA ASP A 593 10.16 -7.42 35.28
C ASP A 593 9.90 -5.95 35.62
N THR A 594 9.08 -5.26 34.82
CA THR A 594 8.79 -3.83 34.99
C THR A 594 7.87 -3.57 36.20
N PHE A 595 6.92 -4.47 36.47
CA PHE A 595 5.84 -4.21 37.42
C PHE A 595 5.83 -5.11 38.65
N GLN A 596 6.59 -6.21 38.68
CA GLN A 596 6.55 -7.19 39.79
C GLN A 596 6.80 -6.54 41.17
N GLN A 597 7.66 -5.53 41.25
CA GLN A 597 7.97 -4.86 42.51
C GLN A 597 6.90 -3.86 42.96
N THR A 598 6.06 -3.39 42.03
CA THR A 598 5.07 -2.33 42.28
C THR A 598 3.64 -2.84 42.31
N SER A 599 3.35 -3.99 41.68
CA SER A 599 2.01 -4.60 41.66
C SER A 599 1.88 -5.68 42.73
N SER A 600 0.94 -5.50 43.66
CA SER A 600 0.70 -6.38 44.83
C SER A 600 0.23 -7.80 44.41
N ASN A 601 1.17 -8.72 44.14
CA ASN A 601 0.95 -10.13 43.79
C ASN A 601 0.06 -10.37 42.54
N LEU A 602 -0.11 -9.36 41.68
CA LEU A 602 -0.97 -9.42 40.49
C LEU A 602 -0.57 -10.53 39.54
N PHE A 603 0.73 -10.68 39.27
CA PHE A 603 1.20 -11.70 38.33
C PHE A 603 1.02 -13.11 38.88
N ASP A 604 1.23 -13.30 40.18
CA ASP A 604 1.06 -14.59 40.84
C ASP A 604 -0.41 -15.03 40.78
N SER A 605 -1.36 -14.11 40.98
CA SER A 605 -2.78 -14.44 40.84
C SER A 605 -3.13 -14.87 39.43
N VAL A 606 -2.60 -14.19 38.40
CA VAL A 606 -2.82 -14.57 37.00
C VAL A 606 -2.15 -15.90 36.66
N HIS A 607 -0.96 -16.18 37.18
CA HIS A 607 -0.28 -17.46 36.95
C HIS A 607 -1.02 -18.64 37.59
N MET A 608 -1.70 -18.43 38.72
CA MET A 608 -2.55 -19.44 39.35
C MET A 608 -3.85 -19.74 38.58
N GLU A 609 -4.26 -18.87 37.65
CA GLU A 609 -5.40 -19.11 36.75
C GLU A 609 -5.03 -19.99 35.54
N ILE A 610 -3.73 -20.28 35.34
CA ILE A 610 -3.26 -21.16 34.27
C ILE A 610 -3.61 -22.62 34.61
N PRO A 611 -4.18 -23.40 33.67
CA PRO A 611 -4.46 -24.82 33.89
C PRO A 611 -3.19 -25.58 34.30
N ASP A 612 -3.34 -26.53 35.24
CA ASP A 612 -2.27 -27.42 35.70
C ASP A 612 -1.04 -26.72 36.32
N VAL A 613 -1.19 -25.47 36.80
CA VAL A 613 -0.15 -24.74 37.54
C VAL A 613 -0.43 -24.74 39.05
N THR A 614 0.59 -25.10 39.83
CA THR A 614 0.54 -25.18 41.29
C THR A 614 1.17 -23.96 41.98
N ASN A 615 0.77 -23.69 43.22
CA ASN A 615 1.38 -22.63 44.05
C ASN A 615 2.91 -22.78 44.17
N GLU A 616 3.42 -24.02 44.25
CA GLU A 616 4.86 -24.29 44.30
C GLU A 616 5.57 -23.89 43.00
N GLN A 617 4.94 -24.14 41.84
CA GLN A 617 5.51 -23.73 40.55
C GLN A 617 5.55 -22.20 40.39
N VAL A 618 4.52 -21.48 40.85
CA VAL A 618 4.49 -20.01 40.86
C VAL A 618 5.56 -19.46 41.81
N ASN A 619 5.69 -20.03 43.00
CA ASN A 619 6.75 -19.64 43.94
C ASN A 619 8.15 -19.91 43.38
N ASN A 620 8.35 -21.07 42.78
CA ASN A 620 9.60 -21.43 42.10
C ASN A 620 9.91 -20.49 40.93
N TYR A 621 8.89 -20.07 40.16
CA TYR A 621 9.06 -19.09 39.09
C TYR A 621 9.52 -17.74 39.64
N ARG A 622 8.84 -17.21 40.67
CA ARG A 622 9.19 -15.95 41.33
C ARG A 622 10.62 -15.97 41.86
N ASP A 623 10.98 -17.03 42.59
CA ASP A 623 12.31 -17.20 43.14
C ASP A 623 13.37 -17.31 42.05
N LYS A 624 13.10 -18.05 40.96
CA LYS A 624 14.02 -18.16 39.82
C LYS A 624 14.19 -16.82 39.11
N MET A 625 13.14 -16.03 38.93
CA MET A 625 13.22 -14.72 38.28
C MET A 625 14.03 -13.69 39.08
N LEU A 626 14.02 -13.81 40.42
CA LEU A 626 14.81 -12.96 41.33
C LEU A 626 16.28 -13.41 41.47
N ARG A 627 16.67 -14.59 40.94
CA ARG A 627 18.05 -15.10 41.05
C ARG A 627 19.03 -14.27 40.22
N GLN A 628 20.23 -14.12 40.76
CA GLN A 628 21.40 -13.59 40.06
C GLN A 628 22.42 -14.71 39.83
N VAL A 629 23.03 -14.76 38.65
CA VAL A 629 24.10 -15.71 38.32
C VAL A 629 25.40 -14.91 38.21
N ASN A 630 26.40 -15.25 39.04
CA ASN A 630 27.68 -14.54 39.12
C ASN A 630 27.54 -13.01 39.37
N GLY A 631 26.57 -12.61 40.19
CA GLY A 631 26.28 -11.19 40.49
C GLY A 631 25.63 -10.41 39.34
N LYS A 632 25.23 -11.09 38.25
CA LYS A 632 24.52 -10.49 37.11
C LYS A 632 23.07 -10.98 37.05
N PRO A 633 22.14 -10.14 36.59
CA PRO A 633 20.76 -10.56 36.34
C PRO A 633 20.73 -11.66 35.27
N LEU A 634 19.69 -12.49 35.30
CA LEU A 634 19.44 -13.51 34.27
C LEU A 634 19.40 -12.89 32.87
N SER A 635 19.94 -13.60 31.89
CA SER A 635 19.82 -13.20 30.48
C SER A 635 18.37 -13.28 30.00
N ASP A 636 17.99 -12.46 29.02
CA ASP A 636 16.63 -12.47 28.45
C ASP A 636 16.22 -13.86 27.95
N LYS A 637 17.19 -14.65 27.44
CA LYS A 637 16.94 -16.03 27.01
C LYS A 637 16.54 -16.92 28.19
N GLN A 638 17.30 -16.88 29.28
CA GLN A 638 17.01 -17.67 30.47
C GLN A 638 15.65 -17.30 31.08
N LYS A 639 15.32 -16.01 31.16
CA LYS A 639 14.02 -15.56 31.69
C LYS A 639 12.86 -16.10 30.86
N ARG A 640 12.97 -16.05 29.52
CA ARG A 640 11.95 -16.63 28.63
C ARG A 640 11.82 -18.14 28.80
N ASP A 641 12.93 -18.86 28.92
CA ASP A 641 12.90 -20.31 29.11
C ASP A 641 12.22 -20.70 30.43
N ILE A 642 12.45 -19.92 31.50
CA ILE A 642 11.79 -20.08 32.80
C ILE A 642 10.27 -19.81 32.69
N LEU A 643 9.88 -18.72 32.03
CA LEU A 643 8.46 -18.41 31.81
C LEU A 643 7.78 -19.46 30.91
N LYS A 644 8.48 -19.93 29.86
CA LYS A 644 7.98 -20.96 28.93
C LYS A 644 7.58 -22.24 29.67
N GLN A 645 8.37 -22.64 30.68
CA GLN A 645 8.04 -23.80 31.53
C GLN A 645 6.73 -23.63 32.29
N LEU A 646 6.46 -22.42 32.82
CA LEU A 646 5.25 -22.13 33.58
C LEU A 646 4.01 -22.07 32.68
N VAL A 647 4.12 -21.46 31.50
CA VAL A 647 2.99 -21.27 30.57
C VAL A 647 2.82 -22.42 29.58
N GLN A 648 3.65 -23.46 29.66
CA GLN A 648 3.57 -24.64 28.79
C GLN A 648 2.18 -25.28 28.71
N PRO A 649 1.37 -25.35 29.79
CA PRO A 649 0.00 -25.88 29.72
C PRO A 649 -0.94 -25.07 28.83
N LEU A 650 -0.68 -23.78 28.61
CA LEU A 650 -1.49 -22.92 27.73
C LEU A 650 -1.20 -23.16 26.25
N MET A 651 0.03 -23.55 25.89
CA MET A 651 0.46 -23.66 24.50
C MET A 651 -0.06 -24.99 23.91
N GLY A 652 -1.08 -24.89 23.05
CA GLY A 652 -1.65 -26.04 22.34
C GLY A 652 -0.64 -26.74 21.43
N GLN A 653 -0.79 -28.06 21.24
CA GLN A 653 0.07 -28.84 20.36
C GLN A 653 -0.29 -28.60 18.88
N ASN A 654 0.75 -28.52 18.05
CA ASN A 654 0.66 -28.25 16.61
C ASN A 654 -0.25 -29.26 15.88
N VAL A 655 -1.13 -28.79 14.97
CA VAL A 655 -2.03 -29.66 14.18
C VAL A 655 -1.27 -30.71 13.36
N ALA A 656 -0.06 -30.40 12.86
CA ALA A 656 0.80 -31.37 12.18
C ALA A 656 1.35 -32.46 13.13
N GLN A 657 1.30 -32.27 14.45
CA GLN A 657 1.56 -33.33 15.44
C GLN A 657 0.31 -34.19 15.71
N MET A 658 -0.90 -33.69 15.46
CA MET A 658 -2.12 -34.52 15.49
C MET A 658 -2.15 -35.50 14.32
N PHE A 659 -1.74 -35.07 13.12
CA PHE A 659 -1.62 -35.94 11.94
C PHE A 659 -0.43 -36.92 11.99
N LYS A 660 0.53 -36.75 12.91
CA LYS A 660 1.57 -37.77 13.15
C LYS A 660 1.02 -39.05 13.79
N ARG A 661 -0.20 -39.02 14.34
CA ARG A 661 -0.81 -40.16 15.05
C ARG A 661 -1.59 -41.11 14.14
N GLU A 662 -1.73 -40.82 12.86
CA GLU A 662 -2.17 -41.79 11.86
C GLU A 662 -0.94 -42.33 11.09
N PRO A 663 -0.43 -43.52 11.43
CA PRO A 663 0.54 -44.22 10.59
C PRO A 663 -0.19 -44.81 9.37
N ILE A 664 -0.86 -43.98 8.57
CA ILE A 664 -1.32 -44.38 7.24
C ILE A 664 -0.09 -44.33 6.34
N ALA A 665 0.62 -45.46 6.26
CA ALA A 665 1.38 -45.94 5.11
C ALA A 665 2.09 -44.91 4.18
N LEU A 666 2.64 -43.82 4.71
CA LEU A 666 3.39 -42.82 3.94
C LEU A 666 4.82 -43.27 3.60
N ASN A 667 5.25 -44.45 4.08
CA ASN A 667 6.59 -44.98 3.83
C ASN A 667 6.83 -45.44 2.37
N ASN A 668 5.79 -45.51 1.54
CA ASN A 668 5.88 -45.92 0.12
C ASN A 668 5.35 -44.87 -0.86
N LEU A 669 5.24 -43.61 -0.45
CA LEU A 669 4.94 -42.56 -1.42
C LEU A 669 6.26 -42.05 -2.04
N PRO A 670 6.40 -42.06 -3.37
CA PRO A 670 7.54 -41.45 -4.02
C PRO A 670 7.59 -39.97 -3.59
N PRO A 671 8.78 -39.42 -3.30
CA PRO A 671 8.89 -38.02 -2.93
C PRO A 671 8.25 -37.19 -4.05
N LEU A 672 7.29 -36.32 -3.69
CA LEU A 672 6.81 -35.29 -4.59
C LEU A 672 8.04 -34.58 -5.13
N ILE A 673 8.17 -34.54 -6.46
CA ILE A 673 9.27 -33.90 -7.16
C ILE A 673 9.35 -32.48 -6.59
N ARG A 674 10.33 -32.26 -5.71
CA ARG A 674 10.67 -30.93 -5.28
C ARG A 674 11.28 -30.31 -6.52
N PHE A 675 10.50 -29.50 -7.23
CA PHE A 675 11.07 -28.52 -8.11
C PHE A 675 11.94 -27.64 -7.23
N SER A 676 13.25 -27.91 -7.29
CA SER A 676 14.25 -26.99 -6.77
C SER A 676 13.88 -25.63 -7.33
N LYS A 677 13.50 -24.69 -6.47
CA LYS A 677 13.63 -23.27 -6.81
C LYS A 677 15.13 -23.08 -7.04
N ARG A 678 15.51 -23.07 -8.32
CA ARG A 678 16.85 -23.32 -8.94
C ARG A 678 16.98 -24.70 -9.60
N SER A 679 16.23 -24.91 -10.67
CA SER A 679 16.80 -25.32 -11.95
C SER A 679 15.76 -25.10 -13.06
N PHE A 680 15.94 -24.03 -13.83
CA PHE A 680 15.54 -24.07 -15.22
C PHE A 680 16.22 -25.29 -15.88
N HIS A 681 15.47 -26.00 -16.73
CA HIS A 681 15.84 -27.13 -17.57
C HIS A 681 17.33 -27.52 -17.69
N PRO A 682 17.61 -28.83 -17.60
CA PRO A 682 18.52 -29.47 -18.54
C PRO A 682 17.80 -30.63 -19.25
N ILE A 683 17.44 -30.43 -20.52
CA ILE A 683 17.25 -31.50 -21.51
C ILE A 683 17.93 -30.92 -22.75
N LEU A 684 19.19 -31.23 -23.07
CA LEU A 684 19.70 -32.52 -23.53
C LEU A 684 21.21 -32.61 -23.27
N GLN A 685 21.69 -33.69 -22.64
CA GLN A 685 23.00 -34.29 -22.97
C GLN A 685 23.11 -35.68 -22.35
N HIS A 686 22.99 -36.69 -23.23
CA HIS A 686 23.52 -38.06 -23.22
C HIS A 686 22.52 -38.91 -24.02
N HIS A 687 22.83 -39.42 -25.21
CA HIS A 687 24.05 -40.15 -25.56
C HIS A 687 24.79 -39.58 -26.77
N GLN A 688 26.09 -39.33 -26.60
CA GLN A 688 27.06 -39.69 -27.62
C GLN A 688 27.76 -40.96 -27.15
N GLN A 689 27.47 -42.06 -27.82
CA GLN A 689 28.48 -43.07 -28.07
C GLN A 689 28.86 -42.96 -29.55
N SER A 690 30.15 -42.70 -29.75
CA SER A 690 30.95 -42.92 -30.96
C SER A 690 30.59 -42.21 -32.27
N ASN A 691 31.56 -41.38 -32.68
CA ASN A 691 32.15 -41.31 -34.02
C ASN A 691 31.55 -40.38 -35.08
N VAL A 692 32.38 -39.35 -35.37
CA VAL A 692 32.81 -38.90 -36.71
C VAL A 692 32.04 -37.72 -37.35
N ASP A 693 32.76 -36.59 -37.38
CA ASP A 693 32.85 -35.53 -38.39
C ASP A 693 31.85 -34.36 -38.51
N ASN A 694 32.48 -33.17 -38.68
CA ASN A 694 32.02 -31.86 -39.18
C ASN A 694 31.36 -30.92 -38.15
N GLU A 695 32.10 -29.93 -37.62
CA GLU A 695 32.34 -28.60 -38.20
C GLU A 695 31.05 -27.75 -38.31
N ASP A 696 30.77 -26.96 -37.26
CA ASP A 696 30.70 -25.48 -37.29
C ASP A 696 29.90 -24.93 -36.09
N ASP A 697 30.63 -24.32 -35.16
CA ASP A 697 30.15 -23.82 -33.87
C ASP A 697 29.71 -22.34 -34.02
N HIS A 698 28.42 -22.09 -34.29
CA HIS A 698 27.85 -20.75 -34.33
C HIS A 698 27.41 -20.28 -32.92
N GLY A 699 28.40 -19.93 -32.09
CA GLY A 699 28.20 -19.26 -30.80
C GLY A 699 28.35 -17.74 -30.87
N LEU A 700 27.57 -17.03 -30.04
CA LEU A 700 27.41 -15.57 -29.84
C LEU A 700 28.67 -14.71 -29.62
N VAL A 701 29.87 -15.24 -29.88
CA VAL A 701 31.16 -14.55 -29.79
C VAL A 701 31.57 -13.88 -31.12
N SER A 702 30.98 -14.27 -32.25
CA SER A 702 31.27 -13.70 -33.57
C SER A 702 30.68 -12.28 -33.81
N LEU A 703 29.81 -11.80 -32.93
CA LEU A 703 29.16 -10.48 -33.10
C LEU A 703 30.05 -9.27 -32.73
N PHE A 704 31.26 -9.49 -32.20
CA PHE A 704 32.08 -8.40 -31.67
C PHE A 704 33.57 -8.40 -32.05
N GLN A 705 34.02 -9.25 -32.98
CA GLN A 705 35.41 -9.24 -33.48
C GLN A 705 35.51 -8.73 -34.93
N HIS A 706 36.08 -7.53 -35.04
CA HIS A 706 36.83 -6.88 -36.13
C HIS A 706 36.21 -6.60 -37.51
N ALA A 707 36.26 -5.31 -37.87
CA ALA A 707 36.62 -4.85 -39.20
C ALA A 707 37.68 -3.75 -39.03
N ASP A 708 38.96 -4.15 -39.14
CA ASP A 708 40.03 -3.28 -39.66
C ASP A 708 40.44 -3.93 -40.99
N GLY A 709 40.34 -3.16 -42.08
CA GLY A 709 40.52 -3.56 -43.46
C GLY A 709 39.76 -2.63 -44.39
#